data_AF-A0A397T4X3-F1
#
_entry.id   AF-A0A397T4X3-F1
#
_cell.length_a   1.000
_cell.length_b   1.000
_cell.length_c   1.000
_cell.angle_alpha   90.00
_cell.angle_beta   90.00
_cell.angle_gamma   90.00
#
_symmetry.space_group_name_H-M   'P 1'
#
loop_
_entity.id
_entity.type
_entity.pdbx_description
1 polymer ?
#
loop_
_entity_poly.entity_id
_entity_poly.type
_entity_poly.pdbx_seq_one_letter_code
_entity_poly.pdbx_strand_id
1 'polypeptide(L)'
;MDSWKEVRTACDTNLSVAASISAIAFDPYQELLWTGNEKGRVASHYSSGLHRYTSFRAHLNPVRQILVSDRGVITLSSDSVKMNNRRGLVRWTLSNEDTSDLHCMSYTTMPNSEILAAGKQHNMLVINVARGIVVKKVESESDIVVMRKSRLVCCGANSGEVTLRDPRTFKVEHRVQAHTGTISDIDTVGNLLLTCGSSARNGNLIIDPLVKVYDIRTMRPLVPMSFPTGPCFLKMHPKLSTTVFIVSRSGQFHVCDIGNPSNIHFYQANTSSYISAIDLSTSGEMLAFGDSASCVHLWGDRKEAKINAYSNPIELPAIPTPTPNITISEKSSLSLIGMPYYKEPLLSVWPSNMKFEVGNPPPKIDPDILRNMKMIDFVGYSPNPGNKKRNQVERYSRKKHKAGTPKFRSEKERELQSGKSLREPSSLFDDETELDATSTKMPKYYKRVEIQYSRFGVDDFDFEFYNKTHYAGLETHITNSYCNSLLQVLFFTPVLRLITRSHIGTACAKENCLCCELGFLFRMLENAKGRNCQASNFLRAFSTIPQASALGLFEPDEPDENTPYSMLIQNFNRFILEQLHQECNSNNNPRLLKSLPLEQTPLSMIQQLFGMQVASISKCQCEIQSERLTTPFVVDLQFFSKNHKGKERESKTKTFVDILRTSIQREIQQKAWCDNCQQYVPTTAKKIPKSLPPVLSINCGAGTSVPIEIWRTHDGQSAWLPKRISMDLDDNDLLTVKELPSDAIVDVNTSGSSKNANYELMAVISQVRVEKEIPHLVAFVKVPKSELESTSKSPWYLFNDFLVKNVTEQEVFNFQGVWKTPVVLYYSRVDISDLMDTSDLPSEIDKSILFEDISISKHHLTNKKLSVLLTPEELPQPGTLVAIDAEFVALNQEETEFRSDGTKSVIRPSRLSLARVSVLRGEGAKENIPFIDDYIAASEPVVDYLTEFSGIEVGDLDPASSKHTLVPLKIAYKKLRLLLDLGCVFVGHGLKKDFRIINILVPSEQVIDTVDIFHIKNRQRKISLRFLAWYLLNQNIQTDTHDSIEDARTALSIYKKYLQFKSEGRFEKVLEDIYNEGRKYNWKPTPGVFPTSCVESHLNSYSTLPETSETTNTTEILPPSTSEIIENQNF
;
A
#
# COMPACT_ATOMS: atom_id res chain seq x y z
N MET A 1 32.56 31.41 65.16
CA MET A 1 33.32 31.48 63.91
C MET A 1 34.64 32.12 64.26
N ASP A 2 35.74 31.45 63.97
CA ASP A 2 37.01 32.13 63.82
C ASP A 2 36.98 32.91 62.49
N SER A 3 38.04 33.67 62.20
CA SER A 3 38.16 34.33 60.89
C SER A 3 38.15 33.29 59.76
N TRP A 4 37.17 33.35 58.85
CA TRP A 4 37.15 32.51 57.65
C TRP A 4 38.46 32.67 56.86
N LYS A 5 39.03 31.55 56.40
CA LYS A 5 40.33 31.51 55.69
C LYS A 5 40.25 30.59 54.48
N GLU A 6 41.05 30.88 53.46
CA GLU A 6 41.27 29.95 52.35
C GLU A 6 42.01 28.71 52.86
N VAL A 7 41.42 27.54 52.63
CA VAL A 7 41.95 26.22 53.03
C VAL A 7 42.81 25.66 51.91
N ARG A 8 42.31 25.72 50.66
CA ARG A 8 43.02 25.22 49.48
C ARG A 8 42.44 25.78 48.19
N THR A 9 43.31 26.04 47.21
CA THR A 9 42.96 26.29 45.82
C THR A 9 43.31 25.06 44.97
N ALA A 10 42.49 24.73 43.96
CA ALA A 10 42.79 23.69 42.98
C ALA A 10 42.32 24.07 41.57
N CYS A 11 43.22 24.05 40.59
CA CYS A 11 42.93 24.34 39.18
C CYS A 11 43.17 23.08 38.33
N ASP A 12 42.42 22.88 37.24
CA ASP A 12 42.68 21.73 36.35
C ASP A 12 43.95 22.00 35.52
N THR A 13 44.98 21.17 35.72
CA THR A 13 46.30 21.31 35.09
C THR A 13 46.29 20.93 33.61
N ASN A 14 45.22 20.35 33.08
CA ASN A 14 45.12 19.96 31.68
C ASN A 14 44.46 21.05 30.83
N LEU A 15 45.28 21.84 30.13
CA LEU A 15 44.86 22.93 29.23
C LEU A 15 43.80 22.54 28.17
N SER A 16 43.76 21.28 27.72
CA SER A 16 42.72 20.83 26.78
C SER A 16 41.34 20.72 27.44
N VAL A 17 41.30 20.43 28.73
CA VAL A 17 40.09 20.21 29.54
C VAL A 17 39.64 21.50 30.25
N ALA A 18 40.60 22.33 30.68
CA ALA A 18 40.38 23.60 31.35
C ALA A 18 39.33 24.47 30.63
N ALA A 19 38.37 24.97 31.39
CA ALA A 19 37.33 25.90 30.96
C ALA A 19 36.69 26.52 32.20
N SER A 20 36.11 27.71 32.04
CA SER A 20 35.36 28.42 33.08
C SER A 20 34.36 27.49 33.79
N ILE A 21 34.38 27.54 35.13
CA ILE A 21 33.48 26.74 35.98
C ILE A 21 32.11 27.39 35.93
N SER A 22 31.10 26.67 35.46
CA SER A 22 29.75 27.19 35.27
C SER A 22 28.77 26.79 36.37
N ALA A 23 29.09 25.77 37.17
CA ALA A 23 28.28 25.34 38.31
C ALA A 23 29.14 24.67 39.41
N ILE A 24 28.74 24.87 40.67
CA ILE A 24 29.30 24.17 41.84
C ILE A 24 28.15 23.67 42.72
N ALA A 25 28.31 22.49 43.34
CA ALA A 25 27.44 21.99 44.39
C ALA A 25 28.21 21.06 45.36
N PHE A 26 28.03 21.22 46.67
CA PHE A 26 28.47 20.21 47.63
C PHE A 26 27.55 18.96 47.59
N ASP A 27 28.11 17.78 47.86
CA ASP A 27 27.34 16.54 47.99
C ASP A 27 26.83 16.40 49.43
N PRO A 28 25.51 16.43 49.69
CA PRO A 28 24.98 16.35 51.05
C PRO A 28 25.02 14.93 51.65
N TYR A 29 25.56 13.94 50.92
CA TYR A 29 25.61 12.53 51.34
C TYR A 29 27.04 11.95 51.45
N GLN A 30 28.06 12.59 50.89
CA GLN A 30 29.46 12.15 50.89
C GLN A 30 30.40 13.37 50.96
N GLU A 31 31.67 13.20 51.36
CA GLU A 31 32.67 14.28 51.37
C GLU A 31 33.16 14.65 49.95
N LEU A 32 32.25 15.06 49.07
CA LEU A 32 32.52 15.44 47.68
C LEU A 32 32.04 16.87 47.37
N LEU A 33 32.85 17.58 46.61
CA LEU A 33 32.51 18.85 45.96
C LEU A 33 32.41 18.63 44.45
N TRP A 34 31.23 18.87 43.88
CA TRP A 34 30.94 18.72 42.46
C TRP A 34 31.11 20.04 41.72
N THR A 35 31.77 20.00 40.56
CA THR A 35 32.03 21.17 39.71
C THR A 35 31.68 20.85 38.26
N GLY A 36 30.93 21.72 37.58
CA GLY A 36 30.60 21.65 36.17
C GLY A 36 31.25 22.80 35.39
N ASN A 37 31.63 22.57 34.13
CA ASN A 37 32.26 23.58 33.28
C ASN A 37 31.53 23.82 31.95
N GLU A 38 31.93 24.89 31.26
CA GLU A 38 31.35 25.30 29.97
C GLU A 38 31.52 24.26 28.84
N LYS A 39 32.49 23.35 28.93
CA LYS A 39 32.68 22.24 27.97
C LYS A 39 31.74 21.05 28.22
N GLY A 40 30.81 21.16 29.18
CA GLY A 40 29.87 20.09 29.56
C GLY A 40 30.50 18.98 30.42
N ARG A 41 31.69 19.22 30.97
CA ARG A 41 32.39 18.26 31.84
C ARG A 41 31.99 18.48 33.30
N VAL A 42 31.89 17.38 34.05
CA VAL A 42 31.63 17.36 35.48
C VAL A 42 32.76 16.63 36.19
N ALA A 43 33.25 17.19 37.28
CA ALA A 43 34.26 16.61 38.15
C ALA A 43 33.80 16.60 39.61
N SER A 44 34.38 15.69 40.39
CA SER A 44 34.23 15.66 41.85
C SER A 44 35.58 15.74 42.52
N HIS A 45 35.63 16.43 43.66
CA HIS A 45 36.81 16.66 44.47
C HIS A 45 36.55 16.18 45.89
N TYR A 46 37.47 15.42 46.46
CA TYR A 46 37.33 14.78 47.77
C TYR A 46 37.87 15.63 48.91
N SER A 47 37.00 15.89 49.89
CA SER A 47 37.29 16.56 51.16
C SER A 47 37.99 17.94 51.03
N SER A 48 38.52 18.47 52.13
CA SER A 48 39.27 19.73 52.20
C SER A 48 40.54 19.74 51.34
N GLY A 49 41.05 18.56 50.98
CA GLY A 49 42.19 18.42 50.09
C GLY A 49 41.91 18.61 48.60
N LEU A 50 40.64 18.77 48.18
CA LEU A 50 40.24 18.94 46.77
C LEU A 50 40.81 17.87 45.81
N HIS A 51 41.07 16.64 46.30
CA HIS A 51 41.67 15.60 45.47
C HIS A 51 40.65 15.05 44.48
N ARG A 52 40.91 15.17 43.16
CA ARG A 52 39.96 14.78 42.11
C ARG A 52 39.61 13.29 42.18
N TYR A 53 38.34 12.98 42.46
CA TYR A 53 37.81 11.63 42.62
C TYR A 53 37.31 11.07 41.28
N THR A 54 36.40 11.77 40.59
CA THR A 54 35.95 11.42 39.23
C THR A 54 35.88 12.64 38.31
N SER A 55 35.95 12.42 36.99
CA SER A 55 35.83 13.49 36.00
C SER A 55 35.39 12.99 34.63
N PHE A 56 34.14 13.24 34.26
CA PHE A 56 33.46 12.69 33.07
C PHE A 56 32.73 13.80 32.28
N ARG A 57 32.49 13.56 30.98
CA ARG A 57 31.68 14.48 30.17
C ARG A 57 30.21 14.12 30.30
N ALA A 58 29.43 14.95 31.00
CA ALA A 58 27.99 14.78 31.11
C ALA A 58 27.30 15.27 29.82
N HIS A 59 27.67 16.46 29.34
CA HIS A 59 26.96 17.22 28.32
C HIS A 59 27.85 17.63 27.16
N LEU A 60 27.23 17.96 26.01
CA LEU A 60 27.94 18.63 24.92
C LEU A 60 28.06 20.13 25.19
N ASN A 61 26.98 20.72 25.69
CA ASN A 61 26.80 22.12 26.06
C ASN A 61 27.16 22.39 27.56
N PRO A 62 27.29 23.67 27.99
CA PRO A 62 27.65 24.05 29.36
C PRO A 62 26.79 23.42 30.46
N VAL A 63 27.41 23.11 31.61
CA VAL A 63 26.67 22.64 32.81
C VAL A 63 26.11 23.84 33.56
N ARG A 64 24.82 24.17 33.38
CA ARG A 64 24.18 25.35 33.99
C ARG A 64 23.89 25.21 35.48
N GLN A 65 23.56 23.99 35.94
CA GLN A 65 23.31 23.72 37.36
C GLN A 65 23.59 22.24 37.68
N ILE A 66 23.95 21.98 38.94
CA ILE A 66 24.09 20.65 39.53
C ILE A 66 23.12 20.55 40.72
N LEU A 67 22.47 19.39 40.88
CA LEU A 67 21.72 18.99 42.08
C LEU A 67 22.14 17.57 42.48
N VAL A 68 22.12 17.25 43.76
CA VAL A 68 22.65 15.97 44.28
C VAL A 68 21.60 15.24 45.12
N SER A 69 21.21 14.04 44.68
CA SER A 69 20.26 13.16 45.35
C SER A 69 20.98 11.97 46.02
N ASP A 70 20.27 11.28 46.91
CA ASP A 70 20.63 9.95 47.44
C ASP A 70 21.23 9.02 46.36
N ARG A 71 20.56 8.94 45.20
CA ARG A 71 20.80 8.04 44.07
C ARG A 71 21.91 8.48 43.12
N GLY A 72 22.37 9.73 43.20
CA GLY A 72 23.38 10.26 42.28
C GLY A 72 23.25 11.76 42.01
N VAL A 73 24.00 12.22 41.00
CA VAL A 73 24.15 13.63 40.63
C VAL A 73 23.32 13.93 39.39
N ILE A 74 22.49 14.97 39.47
CA ILE A 74 21.66 15.47 38.38
C ILE A 74 22.32 16.73 37.82
N THR A 75 22.49 16.77 36.50
CA THR A 75 23.26 17.81 35.79
C THR A 75 22.41 18.43 34.69
N LEU A 76 22.24 19.75 34.73
CA LEU A 76 21.44 20.51 33.77
C LEU A 76 22.33 21.14 32.69
N SER A 77 21.89 21.06 31.43
CA SER A 77 22.35 21.92 30.34
C SER A 77 21.15 22.56 29.64
N SER A 78 21.41 23.41 28.65
CA SER A 78 20.36 24.14 27.91
C SER A 78 19.42 23.24 27.11
N ASP A 79 19.87 22.04 26.74
CA ASP A 79 19.22 21.09 25.84
C ASP A 79 18.72 19.80 26.52
N SER A 80 19.18 19.51 27.73
CA SER A 80 19.07 18.17 28.32
C SER A 80 19.30 18.13 29.83
N VAL A 81 18.68 17.13 30.46
CA VAL A 81 18.83 16.79 31.88
C VAL A 81 19.39 15.37 31.97
N LYS A 82 20.42 15.16 32.79
CA LYS A 82 21.04 13.83 32.96
C LYS A 82 21.24 13.50 34.42
N MET A 83 21.09 12.21 34.75
CA MET A 83 21.47 11.67 36.05
C MET A 83 22.63 10.70 35.91
N ASN A 84 23.67 10.92 36.70
CA ASN A 84 24.86 10.08 36.80
C ASN A 84 24.97 9.50 38.21
N ASN A 85 25.52 8.30 38.38
CA ASN A 85 25.99 7.88 39.70
C ASN A 85 27.27 8.67 40.09
N ARG A 86 27.68 8.61 41.36
CA ARG A 86 28.88 9.32 41.87
C ARG A 86 30.20 8.82 41.26
N ARG A 87 30.18 7.69 40.54
CA ARG A 87 31.31 7.14 39.76
C ARG A 87 31.34 7.64 38.31
N GLY A 88 30.35 8.42 37.86
CA GLY A 88 30.26 8.97 36.51
C GLY A 88 29.54 8.10 35.47
N LEU A 89 28.85 7.03 35.90
CA LEU A 89 28.00 6.23 35.00
C LEU A 89 26.63 6.88 34.85
N VAL A 90 26.21 7.12 33.60
CA VAL A 90 24.86 7.61 33.26
C VAL A 90 23.81 6.59 33.70
N ARG A 91 22.78 7.04 34.41
CA ARG A 91 21.55 6.25 34.70
C ARG A 91 20.46 6.51 33.68
N TRP A 92 20.25 7.78 33.32
CA TRP A 92 19.32 8.19 32.28
C TRP A 92 19.73 9.55 31.69
N THR A 93 19.23 9.82 30.49
CA THR A 93 19.34 11.10 29.78
C THR A 93 17.96 11.49 29.27
N LEU A 94 17.53 12.71 29.55
CA LEU A 94 16.34 13.32 28.99
C LEU A 94 16.78 14.43 28.03
N SER A 95 16.39 14.32 26.76
CA SER A 95 16.66 15.27 25.70
C SER A 95 15.55 15.16 24.65
N ASN A 96 14.54 16.02 24.77
CA ASN A 96 13.31 16.01 23.97
C ASN A 96 13.12 17.39 23.31
N GLU A 97 12.17 17.52 22.39
CA GLU A 97 11.76 18.83 21.85
C GLU A 97 11.29 19.79 22.97
N ASP A 98 10.76 19.25 24.07
CA ASP A 98 10.37 19.99 25.27
C ASP A 98 11.54 20.65 26.04
N THR A 99 12.76 20.12 25.97
CA THR A 99 13.89 20.57 26.82
C THR A 99 14.68 21.70 26.16
N SER A 100 14.04 22.87 26.02
CA SER A 100 14.59 24.02 25.28
C SER A 100 14.98 25.20 26.19
N ASP A 101 16.24 25.66 26.04
CA ASP A 101 16.89 26.72 26.83
C ASP A 101 16.62 26.66 28.35
N LEU A 102 16.77 25.46 28.94
CA LEU A 102 16.64 25.22 30.39
C LEU A 102 17.72 25.99 31.18
N HIS A 103 17.33 26.86 32.10
CA HIS A 103 18.27 27.65 32.93
C HIS A 103 18.50 27.05 34.31
N CYS A 104 17.44 26.61 35.00
CA CYS A 104 17.52 26.17 36.39
C CYS A 104 16.60 25.00 36.75
N MET A 105 16.88 24.36 37.89
CA MET A 105 16.12 23.24 38.45
C MET A 105 16.06 23.28 39.99
N SER A 106 15.01 22.71 40.57
CA SER A 106 14.81 22.60 42.02
C SER A 106 14.04 21.33 42.39
N TYR A 107 14.18 20.85 43.62
CA TYR A 107 13.30 19.81 44.18
C TYR A 107 11.88 20.34 44.46
N THR A 108 10.90 19.44 44.46
CA THR A 108 9.48 19.74 44.73
C THR A 108 9.12 19.48 46.21
N THR A 109 7.94 18.90 46.51
CA THR A 109 7.55 18.50 47.88
C THR A 109 8.46 17.42 48.46
N MET A 110 8.64 16.32 47.71
CA MET A 110 9.41 15.15 48.12
C MET A 110 10.87 15.29 47.66
N PRO A 111 11.84 15.44 48.59
CA PRO A 111 13.25 15.45 48.20
C PRO A 111 13.62 14.13 47.51
N ASN A 112 14.51 14.21 46.52
CA ASN A 112 15.00 13.08 45.70
C ASN A 112 13.98 12.35 44.79
N SER A 113 12.66 12.57 44.91
CA SER A 113 11.67 11.88 44.06
C SER A 113 11.43 12.57 42.74
N GLU A 114 11.24 13.90 42.77
CA GLU A 114 10.91 14.73 41.61
C GLU A 114 11.69 16.04 41.63
N ILE A 115 11.97 16.56 40.43
CA ILE A 115 12.54 17.90 40.21
C ILE A 115 11.64 18.69 39.27
N LEU A 116 11.60 20.00 39.47
CA LEU A 116 11.04 20.98 38.54
C LEU A 116 12.20 21.62 37.78
N ALA A 117 12.16 21.63 36.44
CA ALA A 117 13.13 22.30 35.57
C ALA A 117 12.44 23.40 34.75
N ALA A 118 13.11 24.54 34.58
CA ALA A 118 12.56 25.72 33.90
C ALA A 118 13.65 26.53 33.18
N GLY A 119 13.22 27.46 32.32
CA GLY A 119 14.09 28.31 31.50
C GLY A 119 13.25 29.36 30.75
N LYS A 120 13.62 29.65 29.49
CA LYS A 120 12.82 30.50 28.58
C LYS A 120 11.76 29.74 27.76
N GLN A 121 11.48 28.51 28.17
CA GLN A 121 10.43 27.66 27.62
C GLN A 121 9.08 28.00 28.26
N HIS A 122 8.01 27.97 27.46
CA HIS A 122 6.63 28.23 27.90
C HIS A 122 6.15 27.29 29.04
N ASN A 123 6.76 26.10 29.16
CA ASN A 123 6.32 25.05 30.08
C ASN A 123 7.47 24.61 31.00
N MET A 124 7.29 24.71 32.31
CA MET A 124 8.15 24.03 33.29
C MET A 124 7.92 22.52 33.23
N LEU A 125 8.97 21.74 33.45
CA LEU A 125 8.95 20.28 33.36
C LEU A 125 9.11 19.65 34.75
N VAL A 126 8.13 18.86 35.19
CA VAL A 126 8.25 18.01 36.38
C VAL A 126 8.83 16.66 35.93
N ILE A 127 10.04 16.32 36.40
CA ILE A 127 10.79 15.14 35.98
C ILE A 127 10.91 14.16 37.14
N ASN A 128 10.58 12.89 36.91
CA ASN A 128 10.75 11.83 37.90
C ASN A 128 12.22 11.39 37.96
N VAL A 129 12.86 11.52 39.12
CA VAL A 129 14.30 11.24 39.31
C VAL A 129 14.64 9.75 39.16
N ALA A 130 13.69 8.85 39.45
CA ALA A 130 13.91 7.41 39.35
C ALA A 130 13.89 6.89 37.91
N ARG A 131 13.06 7.49 37.03
CA ARG A 131 12.86 7.02 35.63
C ARG A 131 13.47 7.93 34.56
N GLY A 132 13.73 9.21 34.85
CA GLY A 132 14.21 10.18 33.84
C GLY A 132 13.13 10.64 32.86
N ILE A 133 11.85 10.57 33.24
CA ILE A 133 10.69 10.86 32.39
C ILE A 133 9.96 12.10 32.92
N VAL A 134 9.47 12.95 32.01
CA VAL A 134 8.58 14.08 32.34
C VAL A 134 7.21 13.54 32.79
N VAL A 135 6.83 13.81 34.03
CA VAL A 135 5.55 13.43 34.63
C VAL A 135 4.44 14.42 34.29
N LYS A 136 4.78 15.72 34.30
CA LYS A 136 3.83 16.81 34.12
C LYS A 136 4.51 18.03 33.48
N LYS A 137 3.79 18.70 32.58
CA LYS A 137 4.13 20.03 32.07
C LYS A 137 3.30 21.07 32.84
N VAL A 138 3.87 22.22 33.17
CA VAL A 138 3.20 23.31 33.89
C VAL A 138 3.52 24.63 33.20
N GLU A 139 2.50 25.36 32.76
CA GLU A 139 2.65 26.63 32.05
C GLU A 139 3.35 27.70 32.92
N SER A 140 4.21 28.49 32.28
CA SER A 140 4.89 29.65 32.86
C SER A 140 4.63 30.88 32.01
N GLU A 141 4.13 31.94 32.63
CA GLU A 141 3.93 33.26 32.02
C GLU A 141 5.24 34.04 31.84
N SER A 142 6.29 33.64 32.56
CA SER A 142 7.55 34.40 32.68
C SER A 142 8.78 33.49 32.47
N ASP A 143 9.83 34.04 31.85
CA ASP A 143 11.16 33.42 31.70
C ASP A 143 11.82 33.22 33.07
N ILE A 144 12.00 31.97 33.53
CA ILE A 144 12.57 31.68 34.86
C ILE A 144 14.09 31.49 34.75
N VAL A 145 14.84 32.33 35.47
CA VAL A 145 16.32 32.33 35.49
C VAL A 145 16.85 31.56 36.69
N VAL A 146 16.27 31.76 37.88
CA VAL A 146 16.72 31.14 39.15
C VAL A 146 15.55 30.48 39.86
N MET A 147 15.78 29.29 40.43
CA MET A 147 14.84 28.61 41.34
C MET A 147 15.51 28.20 42.66
N ARG A 148 14.77 28.37 43.75
CA ARG A 148 15.06 27.83 45.09
C ARG A 148 13.81 27.24 45.71
N LYS A 149 13.96 26.35 46.69
CA LYS A 149 12.84 25.77 47.43
C LYS A 149 13.10 25.83 48.93
N SER A 150 12.21 26.51 49.64
CA SER A 150 12.08 26.49 51.10
C SER A 150 10.74 25.78 51.42
N ARG A 151 9.79 26.48 52.06
CA ARG A 151 8.37 26.10 52.16
C ARG A 151 7.68 26.15 50.79
N LEU A 152 7.98 27.17 49.99
CA LEU A 152 7.48 27.37 48.62
C LEU A 152 8.62 27.26 47.61
N VAL A 153 8.29 27.01 46.35
CA VAL A 153 9.23 27.13 45.23
C VAL A 153 9.25 28.60 44.80
N CYS A 154 10.40 29.25 44.92
CA CYS A 154 10.59 30.64 44.56
C CYS A 154 11.30 30.70 43.21
N CYS A 155 10.62 31.25 42.21
CA CYS A 155 11.08 31.37 40.83
C CYS A 155 11.34 32.84 40.49
N GLY A 156 12.62 33.19 40.29
CA GLY A 156 13.05 34.51 39.85
C GLY A 156 13.01 34.62 38.32
N ALA A 157 12.24 35.59 37.83
CA ALA A 157 12.07 35.84 36.41
C ALA A 157 13.08 36.85 35.86
N ASN A 158 13.34 36.78 34.55
CA ASN A 158 14.20 37.72 33.83
C ASN A 158 13.67 39.18 33.87
N SER A 159 12.39 39.36 34.16
CA SER A 159 11.69 40.64 34.33
C SER A 159 11.93 41.34 35.68
N GLY A 160 12.62 40.70 36.63
CA GLY A 160 12.79 41.22 38.00
C GLY A 160 11.68 40.84 38.98
N GLU A 161 10.68 40.08 38.52
CA GLU A 161 9.61 39.49 39.33
C GLU A 161 10.09 38.21 40.05
N VAL A 162 9.72 38.03 41.32
CA VAL A 162 9.78 36.74 42.01
C VAL A 162 8.35 36.20 42.16
N THR A 163 8.11 35.01 41.61
CA THR A 163 6.86 34.28 41.81
C THR A 163 7.09 33.14 42.82
N LEU A 164 6.18 32.99 43.78
CA LEU A 164 6.22 31.93 44.78
C LEU A 164 5.07 30.95 44.49
N ARG A 165 5.42 29.67 44.31
CA ARG A 165 4.50 28.60 43.92
C ARG A 165 4.41 27.52 44.99
N ASP A 166 3.21 26.98 45.18
CA ASP A 166 2.97 25.77 45.98
C ASP A 166 3.75 24.60 45.36
N PRO A 167 4.66 23.92 46.10
CA PRO A 167 5.43 22.79 45.59
C PRO A 167 4.58 21.56 45.19
N ARG A 168 3.29 21.50 45.58
CA ARG A 168 2.38 20.38 45.27
C ARG A 168 1.51 20.64 44.03
N THR A 169 0.90 21.82 43.90
CA THR A 169 0.02 22.15 42.76
C THR A 169 0.72 22.94 41.66
N PHE A 170 1.86 23.59 41.96
CA PHE A 170 2.61 24.53 41.11
C PHE A 170 1.84 25.81 40.74
N LYS A 171 0.69 26.07 41.37
CA LYS A 171 -0.01 27.35 41.29
C LYS A 171 0.79 28.45 41.99
N VAL A 172 0.72 29.67 41.47
CA VAL A 172 1.33 30.86 42.08
C VAL A 172 0.46 31.29 43.28
N GLU A 173 1.07 31.38 44.46
CA GLU A 173 0.42 31.93 45.66
C GLU A 173 0.70 33.44 45.79
N HIS A 174 1.94 33.86 45.50
CA HIS A 174 2.39 35.25 45.66
C HIS A 174 3.30 35.68 44.49
N ARG A 175 3.25 36.98 44.16
CA ARG A 175 4.12 37.66 43.18
C ARG A 175 4.68 38.92 43.82
N VAL A 176 5.97 39.18 43.65
CA VAL A 176 6.64 40.41 44.12
C VAL A 176 7.61 40.91 43.05
N GLN A 177 7.48 42.17 42.64
CA GLN A 177 8.50 42.83 41.83
C GLN A 177 9.69 43.20 42.72
N ALA A 178 10.79 42.45 42.62
CA ALA A 178 11.97 42.64 43.45
C ALA A 178 12.95 43.66 42.84
N HIS A 179 13.17 43.61 41.53
CA HIS A 179 14.07 44.51 40.80
C HIS A 179 13.39 44.97 39.48
N THR A 180 13.92 45.97 38.77
CA THR A 180 13.36 46.42 37.46
C THR A 180 14.09 45.84 36.26
N GLY A 181 15.09 44.99 36.48
CA GLY A 181 15.80 44.18 35.50
C GLY A 181 16.05 42.79 36.06
N THR A 182 16.94 42.03 35.42
CA THR A 182 17.10 40.60 35.69
C THR A 182 17.62 40.30 37.10
N ILE A 183 17.09 39.23 37.69
CA ILE A 183 17.52 38.67 38.99
C ILE A 183 18.80 37.86 38.78
N SER A 184 19.80 38.07 39.63
CA SER A 184 21.09 37.36 39.57
C SER A 184 21.10 36.10 40.44
N ASP A 185 20.57 36.19 41.67
CA ASP A 185 20.43 35.06 42.57
C ASP A 185 19.29 35.31 43.57
N ILE A 186 18.80 34.20 44.15
CA ILE A 186 17.80 34.16 45.21
C ILE A 186 18.30 33.16 46.24
N ASP A 187 18.07 33.43 47.53
CA ASP A 187 18.08 32.37 48.52
C ASP A 187 16.97 32.52 49.58
N THR A 188 16.59 31.41 50.18
CA THR A 188 15.41 31.28 51.05
C THR A 188 15.65 30.28 52.17
N VAL A 189 15.64 30.73 53.43
CA VAL A 189 15.68 29.85 54.61
C VAL A 189 14.57 30.23 55.59
N GLY A 190 13.81 29.22 56.02
CA GLY A 190 12.63 29.43 56.87
C GLY A 190 11.61 30.35 56.19
N ASN A 191 11.35 31.50 56.83
CA ASN A 191 10.39 32.51 56.38
C ASN A 191 11.04 33.68 55.61
N LEU A 192 12.36 33.70 55.43
CA LEU A 192 13.06 34.81 54.77
C LEU A 192 13.33 34.49 53.30
N LEU A 193 13.07 35.47 52.44
CA LEU A 193 13.41 35.50 51.02
C LEU A 193 14.38 36.66 50.78
N LEU A 194 15.53 36.36 50.18
CA LEU A 194 16.56 37.34 49.83
C LEU A 194 16.76 37.34 48.31
N THR A 195 16.87 38.55 47.72
CA THR A 195 17.06 38.72 46.28
C THR A 195 18.19 39.70 45.98
N CYS A 196 19.01 39.36 44.98
CA CYS A 196 19.93 40.29 44.35
C CYS A 196 19.76 40.28 42.83
N GLY A 197 19.96 41.43 42.20
CA GLY A 197 19.67 41.59 40.78
C GLY A 197 20.04 42.98 40.27
N SER A 198 19.64 43.24 39.05
CA SER A 198 19.86 44.52 38.36
C SER A 198 18.56 45.31 38.25
N SER A 199 18.67 46.64 38.31
CA SER A 199 17.59 47.55 37.95
C SER A 199 17.96 48.28 36.66
N ALA A 200 17.00 48.42 35.75
CA ALA A 200 17.16 49.17 34.52
C ALA A 200 17.19 50.68 34.82
N ARG A 201 18.23 51.37 34.34
CA ARG A 201 18.34 52.84 34.36
C ARG A 201 18.76 53.33 32.98
N ASN A 202 17.95 54.19 32.35
CA ASN A 202 18.17 54.72 31.01
C ASN A 202 18.49 53.62 29.95
N GLY A 203 17.78 52.49 30.03
CA GLY A 203 17.98 51.33 29.14
C GLY A 203 19.12 50.38 29.53
N ASN A 204 20.06 50.80 30.37
CA ASN A 204 21.16 49.96 30.85
C ASN A 204 20.80 49.22 32.15
N LEU A 205 21.22 47.96 32.26
CA LEU A 205 21.08 47.16 33.48
C LEU A 205 22.23 47.47 34.44
N ILE A 206 21.91 47.94 35.65
CA ILE A 206 22.89 48.25 36.71
C ILE A 206 22.57 47.39 37.92
N ILE A 207 23.59 46.73 38.51
CA ILE A 207 23.43 45.90 39.71
C ILE A 207 22.99 46.78 40.88
N ASP A 208 21.92 46.40 41.59
CA ASP A 208 21.45 47.13 42.77
C ASP A 208 22.44 46.91 43.94
N PRO A 209 23.04 47.96 44.55
CA PRO A 209 23.99 47.82 45.67
C PRO A 209 23.30 47.48 47.01
N LEU A 210 22.15 46.81 46.95
CA LEU A 210 21.27 46.48 48.06
C LEU A 210 20.73 45.05 47.87
N VAL A 211 20.87 44.20 48.88
CA VAL A 211 20.15 42.92 48.95
C VAL A 211 18.77 43.19 49.55
N LYS A 212 17.72 42.84 48.82
CA LYS A 212 16.34 43.04 49.25
C LYS A 212 15.86 41.81 50.01
N VAL A 213 15.15 42.02 51.12
CA VAL A 213 14.75 40.97 52.06
C VAL A 213 13.24 41.04 52.27
N TYR A 214 12.56 39.90 52.29
CA TYR A 214 11.11 39.80 52.43
C TYR A 214 10.72 38.68 53.42
N ASP A 215 9.65 38.88 54.20
CA ASP A 215 9.03 37.80 54.98
C ASP A 215 7.97 37.07 54.14
N ILE A 216 8.26 35.83 53.76
CA ILE A 216 7.43 34.96 52.92
C ILE A 216 6.00 34.78 53.48
N ARG A 217 5.79 34.91 54.79
CA ARG A 217 4.47 34.73 55.43
C ARG A 217 3.50 35.90 55.19
N THR A 218 4.03 37.06 54.82
CA THR A 218 3.24 38.31 54.68
C THR A 218 3.59 39.10 53.41
N MET A 219 4.57 38.64 52.65
CA MET A 219 5.22 39.29 51.50
C MET A 219 5.67 40.75 51.78
N ARG A 220 5.89 41.10 53.05
CA ARG A 220 6.36 42.43 53.44
C ARG A 220 7.87 42.54 53.22
N PRO A 221 8.36 43.63 52.59
CA PRO A 221 9.79 43.93 52.58
C PRO A 221 10.27 44.26 54.00
N LEU A 222 11.45 43.75 54.34
CA LEU A 222 12.22 44.13 55.52
C LEU A 222 13.30 45.14 55.11
N VAL A 223 14.10 45.61 56.08
CA VAL A 223 15.20 46.56 55.81
C VAL A 223 16.21 45.90 54.86
N PRO A 224 16.52 46.49 53.69
CA PRO A 224 17.49 45.93 52.76
C PRO A 224 18.92 46.10 53.30
N MET A 225 19.77 45.10 53.08
CA MET A 225 21.19 45.16 53.48
C MET A 225 22.02 45.84 52.38
N SER A 226 22.90 46.76 52.76
CA SER A 226 23.79 47.46 51.82
C SER A 226 25.02 46.62 51.47
N PHE A 227 25.32 46.54 50.18
CA PHE A 227 26.52 45.86 49.66
C PHE A 227 27.04 46.66 48.45
N PRO A 228 27.95 47.64 48.65
CA PRO A 228 28.23 48.69 47.68
C PRO A 228 28.94 48.21 46.40
N THR A 229 29.57 47.03 46.41
CA THR A 229 30.29 46.46 45.26
C THR A 229 29.44 45.54 44.37
N GLY A 230 28.13 45.47 44.60
CA GLY A 230 27.18 44.76 43.75
C GLY A 230 27.01 43.28 44.16
N PRO A 231 25.94 42.93 44.89
CA PRO A 231 25.66 41.55 45.28
C PRO A 231 25.26 40.74 44.03
N CYS A 232 26.01 39.67 43.75
CA CYS A 232 25.82 38.83 42.57
C CYS A 232 25.34 37.42 42.91
N PHE A 233 25.70 36.92 44.11
CA PHE A 233 25.29 35.62 44.62
C PHE A 233 24.89 35.72 46.10
N LEU A 234 23.99 34.85 46.54
CA LEU A 234 23.47 34.79 47.92
C LEU A 234 23.49 33.35 48.44
N LYS A 235 24.01 33.15 49.65
CA LYS A 235 23.92 31.86 50.37
C LYS A 235 23.56 32.09 51.84
N MET A 236 22.42 31.59 52.28
CA MET A 236 22.03 31.53 53.68
C MET A 236 22.76 30.37 54.38
N HIS A 237 23.14 30.57 55.65
CA HIS A 237 23.84 29.53 56.40
C HIS A 237 22.89 28.40 56.83
N PRO A 238 23.15 27.12 56.50
CA PRO A 238 22.16 26.04 56.63
C PRO A 238 21.75 25.74 58.08
N LYS A 239 22.61 26.09 59.06
CA LYS A 239 22.33 25.94 60.50
C LYS A 239 21.93 27.25 61.20
N LEU A 240 22.05 28.41 60.54
CA LEU A 240 21.83 29.74 61.15
C LEU A 240 20.91 30.55 60.24
N SER A 241 19.61 30.50 60.51
CA SER A 241 18.54 30.96 59.61
C SER A 241 18.47 32.46 59.35
N THR A 242 19.28 33.27 60.04
CA THR A 242 19.41 34.72 59.84
C THR A 242 20.77 35.14 59.27
N THR A 243 21.76 34.23 59.19
CA THR A 243 23.10 34.54 58.69
C THR A 243 23.19 34.33 57.18
N VAL A 244 23.70 35.34 56.47
CA VAL A 244 23.84 35.35 55.01
C VAL A 244 25.30 35.59 54.60
N PHE A 245 25.70 34.94 53.51
CA PHE A 245 26.90 35.24 52.73
C PHE A 245 26.47 36.01 51.48
N ILE A 246 26.94 37.26 51.35
CA ILE A 246 26.66 38.15 50.21
C ILE A 246 27.95 38.31 49.43
N VAL A 247 27.95 37.99 48.12
CA VAL A 247 29.19 37.84 47.34
C VAL A 247 29.17 38.65 46.04
N SER A 248 30.27 39.36 45.76
CA SER A 248 30.51 40.07 44.50
C SER A 248 31.16 39.15 43.46
N ARG A 249 31.08 39.54 42.18
CA ARG A 249 31.90 38.90 41.12
C ARG A 249 33.41 39.09 41.29
N SER A 250 33.84 40.05 42.12
CA SER A 250 35.25 40.42 42.34
C SER A 250 35.89 39.76 43.57
N GLY A 251 35.31 38.69 44.10
CA GLY A 251 35.89 37.94 45.22
C GLY A 251 35.61 38.51 46.62
N GLN A 252 35.00 39.69 46.73
CA GLN A 252 34.59 40.24 48.01
C GLN A 252 33.35 39.50 48.51
N PHE A 253 33.37 39.04 49.77
CA PHE A 253 32.18 38.51 50.43
C PHE A 253 32.00 39.08 51.84
N HIS A 254 30.75 39.32 52.21
CA HIS A 254 30.38 39.71 53.57
C HIS A 254 29.58 38.58 54.22
N VAL A 255 29.84 38.35 55.50
CA VAL A 255 28.98 37.51 56.37
C VAL A 255 28.20 38.44 57.29
N CYS A 256 26.89 38.47 57.14
CA CYS A 256 25.99 39.39 57.84
C CYS A 256 24.90 38.63 58.60
N ASP A 257 24.40 39.20 59.70
CA ASP A 257 23.18 38.75 60.36
C ASP A 257 22.00 39.68 60.01
N ILE A 258 20.95 39.13 59.42
CA ILE A 258 19.72 39.86 59.08
C ILE A 258 19.04 40.42 60.36
N GLY A 259 19.22 39.77 61.51
CA GLY A 259 18.74 40.25 62.80
C GLY A 259 19.53 41.43 63.38
N ASN A 260 20.78 41.64 62.94
CA ASN A 260 21.64 42.73 63.39
C ASN A 260 22.52 43.24 62.23
N PRO A 261 22.02 44.18 61.41
CA PRO A 261 22.74 44.68 60.23
C PRO A 261 24.00 45.51 60.56
N SER A 262 24.32 45.74 61.85
CA SER A 262 25.60 46.33 62.26
C SER A 262 26.73 45.29 62.38
N ASN A 263 26.39 43.99 62.47
CA ASN A 263 27.37 42.92 62.62
C ASN A 263 27.74 42.32 61.24
N ILE A 264 28.64 43.01 60.54
CA ILE A 264 29.12 42.65 59.20
C ILE A 264 30.60 42.24 59.27
N HIS A 265 30.90 41.00 58.87
CA HIS A 265 32.29 40.54 58.70
C HIS A 265 32.68 40.60 57.22
N PHE A 266 33.66 41.45 56.90
CA PHE A 266 34.24 41.59 55.56
C PHE A 266 35.33 40.55 55.29
N TYR A 267 35.31 39.95 54.11
CA TYR A 267 36.34 39.07 53.58
C TYR A 267 36.60 39.32 52.09
N GLN A 268 37.78 38.94 51.61
CA GLN A 268 38.19 39.04 50.20
C GLN A 268 38.88 37.74 49.80
N ALA A 269 38.37 37.09 48.76
CA ALA A 269 39.04 35.98 48.08
C ALA A 269 40.02 36.50 47.02
N ASN A 270 41.19 35.87 46.92
CA ASN A 270 42.21 36.20 45.93
C ASN A 270 42.00 35.37 44.66
N THR A 271 40.89 35.62 43.94
CA THR A 271 40.57 34.90 42.71
C THR A 271 41.36 35.44 41.52
N SER A 272 41.73 34.56 40.59
CA SER A 272 42.53 34.96 39.40
C SER A 272 41.70 35.69 38.33
N SER A 273 40.39 35.43 38.35
CA SER A 273 39.37 36.03 37.49
C SER A 273 38.09 36.28 38.31
N TYR A 274 36.99 36.63 37.65
CA TYR A 274 35.69 36.80 38.29
C TYR A 274 35.11 35.46 38.78
N ILE A 275 34.37 35.51 39.90
CA ILE A 275 33.60 34.37 40.41
C ILE A 275 32.39 34.13 39.51
N SER A 276 32.22 32.88 39.09
CA SER A 276 31.15 32.41 38.22
C SER A 276 30.14 31.52 38.93
N ALA A 277 30.55 30.80 39.98
CA ALA A 277 29.69 29.94 40.78
C ALA A 277 30.12 29.89 42.25
N ILE A 278 29.16 29.65 43.14
CA ILE A 278 29.39 29.51 44.59
C ILE A 278 28.45 28.48 45.21
N ASP A 279 28.95 27.73 46.20
CA ASP A 279 28.10 26.94 47.09
C ASP A 279 28.64 26.89 48.53
N LEU A 280 27.75 26.61 49.49
CA LEU A 280 28.03 26.52 50.92
C LEU A 280 27.72 25.11 51.42
N SER A 281 28.67 24.49 52.12
CA SER A 281 28.57 23.12 52.64
C SER A 281 27.41 22.93 53.63
N THR A 282 26.86 21.72 53.74
CA THR A 282 25.73 21.43 54.66
C THR A 282 26.12 21.57 56.13
N SER A 283 27.40 21.37 56.45
CA SER A 283 27.96 21.65 57.76
C SER A 283 27.95 23.15 58.09
N GLY A 284 27.93 24.03 57.09
CA GLY A 284 28.15 25.47 57.23
C GLY A 284 29.62 25.86 57.44
N GLU A 285 30.54 24.89 57.44
CA GLU A 285 31.95 25.08 57.84
C GLU A 285 32.88 25.40 56.66
N MET A 286 32.41 25.17 55.43
CA MET A 286 33.14 25.34 54.17
C MET A 286 32.32 26.09 53.13
N LEU A 287 32.99 26.95 52.36
CA LEU A 287 32.44 27.76 51.27
C LEU A 287 33.33 27.56 50.03
N ALA A 288 32.73 27.27 48.88
CA ALA A 288 33.46 27.00 47.64
C ALA A 288 33.12 28.03 46.56
N PHE A 289 34.14 28.65 45.99
CA PHE A 289 34.03 29.53 44.83
C PHE A 289 34.64 28.87 43.59
N GLY A 290 34.02 29.06 42.44
CA GLY A 290 34.59 28.75 41.13
C GLY A 290 34.88 30.04 40.38
N ASP A 291 36.06 30.13 39.77
CA ASP A 291 36.39 31.22 38.85
C ASP A 291 36.32 30.78 37.37
N SER A 292 36.32 31.77 36.47
CA SER A 292 36.35 31.53 35.03
C SER A 292 37.71 31.09 34.49
N ALA A 293 38.76 31.02 35.32
CA ALA A 293 40.07 30.48 34.97
C ALA A 293 40.21 28.97 35.25
N SER A 294 39.11 28.29 35.61
CA SER A 294 39.06 26.86 35.93
C SER A 294 39.69 26.49 37.29
N CYS A 295 39.73 27.44 38.24
CA CYS A 295 40.19 27.25 39.62
C CYS A 295 39.02 27.21 40.63
N VAL A 296 39.10 26.26 41.56
CA VAL A 296 38.21 26.11 42.72
C VAL A 296 38.95 26.65 43.95
N HIS A 297 38.37 27.66 44.60
CA HIS A 297 38.86 28.21 45.87
C HIS A 297 37.96 27.70 47.01
N LEU A 298 38.55 26.99 47.98
CA LEU A 298 37.83 26.42 49.12
C LEU A 298 38.21 27.16 50.40
N TRP A 299 37.23 27.78 51.04
CA TRP A 299 37.35 28.54 52.29
C TRP A 299 36.66 27.80 53.44
N GLY A 300 37.06 28.08 54.68
CA GLY A 300 36.42 27.51 55.86
C GLY A 300 36.67 28.25 57.17
N ASP A 301 35.81 27.96 58.16
CA ASP A 301 35.88 28.46 59.56
C ASP A 301 37.05 27.82 60.33
N ARG A 302 37.46 26.59 59.97
CA ARG A 302 38.52 25.81 60.63
C ARG A 302 39.40 25.05 59.64
N LYS A 303 40.65 24.75 60.04
CA LYS A 303 41.63 24.01 59.22
C LYS A 303 41.16 22.60 58.81
N GLU A 304 40.41 21.93 59.67
CA GLU A 304 39.80 20.61 59.42
C GLU A 304 38.28 20.72 59.28
N ALA A 305 37.81 21.67 58.47
CA ALA A 305 36.39 21.76 58.13
C ALA A 305 35.94 20.55 57.29
N LYS A 306 34.72 20.07 57.55
CA LYS A 306 34.08 18.93 56.83
C LYS A 306 32.91 19.42 55.99
N ILE A 307 32.60 18.69 54.92
CA ILE A 307 31.49 19.04 54.01
C ILE A 307 30.14 18.74 54.68
N ASN A 308 30.01 17.58 55.31
CA ASN A 308 28.80 17.19 56.05
C ASN A 308 29.11 16.85 57.51
N ALA A 309 28.10 16.94 58.38
CA ALA A 309 28.20 16.46 59.76
C ALA A 309 28.29 14.92 59.83
N TYR A 310 27.60 14.23 58.89
CA TYR A 310 27.65 12.80 58.69
C TYR A 310 27.75 12.54 57.19
N SER A 311 28.76 11.77 56.75
CA SER A 311 28.99 11.43 55.35
C SER A 311 29.07 9.91 55.19
N ASN A 312 28.49 9.39 54.11
CA ASN A 312 28.63 7.98 53.75
C ASN A 312 30.07 7.70 53.29
N PRO A 313 30.58 6.46 53.46
CA PRO A 313 31.88 6.07 52.91
C PRO A 313 31.88 6.19 51.37
N ILE A 314 33.07 6.41 50.81
CA ILE A 314 33.27 6.54 49.36
C ILE A 314 33.95 5.27 48.84
N GLU A 315 33.43 4.74 47.73
CA GLU A 315 34.02 3.62 46.98
C GLU A 315 35.32 4.07 46.28
N LEU A 316 36.48 3.88 46.92
CA LEU A 316 37.76 4.00 46.25
C LEU A 316 37.95 2.84 45.25
N PRO A 317 38.66 3.06 44.12
CA PRO A 317 38.95 1.99 43.16
C PRO A 317 39.79 0.91 43.84
N ALA A 318 39.32 -0.34 43.79
CA ALA A 318 40.09 -1.49 44.24
C ALA A 318 41.38 -1.62 43.41
N ILE A 319 42.51 -1.84 44.08
CA ILE A 319 43.77 -2.15 43.41
C ILE A 319 43.58 -3.52 42.71
N PRO A 320 43.69 -3.61 41.37
CA PRO A 320 43.55 -4.89 40.69
C PRO A 320 44.72 -5.79 41.08
N THR A 321 44.41 -7.06 41.40
CA THR A 321 45.46 -8.07 41.55
C THR A 321 46.18 -8.25 40.21
N PRO A 322 47.53 -8.37 40.19
CA PRO A 322 48.27 -8.53 38.95
C PRO A 322 47.90 -9.86 38.30
N THR A 323 47.23 -9.81 37.15
CA THR A 323 46.88 -10.99 36.37
C THR A 323 48.13 -11.67 35.82
N PRO A 324 48.28 -13.01 35.91
CA PRO A 324 49.40 -13.70 35.32
C PRO A 324 49.38 -13.59 33.78
N ASN A 325 50.52 -13.26 33.18
CA ASN A 325 50.68 -13.27 31.72
C ASN A 325 50.72 -14.72 31.21
N ILE A 326 49.61 -15.21 30.67
CA ILE A 326 49.48 -16.56 30.12
C ILE A 326 49.64 -16.51 28.61
N THR A 327 50.60 -17.27 28.07
CA THR A 327 50.75 -17.48 26.63
C THR A 327 49.74 -18.53 26.15
N ILE A 328 48.81 -18.09 25.29
CA ILE A 328 47.87 -19.00 24.62
C ILE A 328 48.63 -19.73 23.52
N SER A 329 48.62 -21.06 23.58
CA SER A 329 49.23 -21.98 22.62
C SER A 329 48.30 -23.19 22.44
N GLU A 330 48.56 -24.05 21.46
CA GLU A 330 47.80 -25.30 21.27
C GLU A 330 47.87 -26.24 22.49
N LYS A 331 48.88 -26.08 23.36
CA LYS A 331 49.04 -26.82 24.62
C LYS A 331 48.37 -26.13 25.82
N SER A 332 47.88 -24.90 25.66
CA SER A 332 47.26 -24.10 26.71
C SER A 332 45.74 -24.27 26.68
N SER A 333 45.19 -25.19 27.49
CA SER A 333 43.73 -25.38 27.55
C SER A 333 43.00 -24.09 27.95
N LEU A 334 41.89 -23.78 27.26
CA LEU A 334 41.02 -22.66 27.59
C LEU A 334 40.34 -22.82 28.97
N SER A 335 40.33 -24.04 29.55
CA SER A 335 39.82 -24.31 30.90
C SER A 335 40.81 -23.99 32.03
N LEU A 336 42.02 -23.46 31.73
CA LEU A 336 43.07 -23.19 32.72
C LEU A 336 42.66 -22.16 33.78
N ILE A 337 41.80 -21.19 33.41
CA ILE A 337 41.17 -20.27 34.36
C ILE A 337 39.69 -20.65 34.47
N GLY A 338 39.29 -21.16 35.64
CA GLY A 338 37.89 -21.37 35.98
C GLY A 338 37.15 -20.04 36.19
N MET A 339 35.86 -20.00 35.84
CA MET A 339 35.00 -18.87 36.18
C MET A 339 34.72 -18.82 37.69
N PRO A 340 34.58 -17.63 38.30
CA PRO A 340 34.12 -17.52 39.68
C PRO A 340 32.69 -18.05 39.83
N TYR A 341 32.31 -18.46 41.04
CA TYR A 341 30.97 -18.96 41.32
C TYR A 341 29.89 -17.92 41.00
N TYR A 342 28.98 -18.26 40.08
CA TYR A 342 27.90 -17.40 39.61
C TYR A 342 26.54 -17.84 40.17
N LYS A 343 25.62 -16.89 40.35
CA LYS A 343 24.23 -17.13 40.78
C LYS A 343 23.18 -16.80 39.71
N GLU A 344 23.61 -16.17 38.62
CA GLU A 344 22.78 -15.62 37.54
C GLU A 344 23.22 -16.22 36.19
N PRO A 345 22.34 -16.23 35.18
CA PRO A 345 22.70 -16.71 33.84
C PRO A 345 23.83 -15.86 33.23
N LEU A 346 24.83 -16.52 32.66
CA LEU A 346 25.96 -15.85 32.02
C LEU A 346 25.59 -15.25 30.66
N LEU A 347 26.36 -14.26 30.23
CA LEU A 347 26.24 -13.61 28.91
C LEU A 347 26.38 -14.59 27.72
N SER A 348 26.92 -15.80 27.95
CA SER A 348 27.05 -16.87 26.96
C SER A 348 25.77 -17.66 26.68
N VAL A 349 24.64 -17.37 27.37
CA VAL A 349 23.35 -18.02 27.12
C VAL A 349 22.77 -17.57 25.77
N TRP A 350 22.62 -18.51 24.83
CA TRP A 350 22.13 -18.21 23.48
C TRP A 350 20.59 -18.18 23.39
N PRO A 351 19.96 -17.12 22.85
CA PRO A 351 18.51 -17.06 22.70
C PRO A 351 17.94 -18.13 21.74
N SER A 352 16.83 -18.77 22.13
CA SER A 352 16.20 -19.87 21.37
C SER A 352 15.59 -19.45 20.02
N ASN A 353 15.36 -18.15 19.82
CA ASN A 353 14.93 -17.54 18.56
C ASN A 353 16.09 -17.21 17.60
N MET A 354 17.34 -17.24 18.08
CA MET A 354 18.54 -16.87 17.31
C MET A 354 19.11 -18.07 16.54
N LYS A 355 18.24 -18.68 15.71
CA LYS A 355 18.57 -19.79 14.80
C LYS A 355 18.91 -19.25 13.41
N PHE A 356 19.92 -19.86 12.77
CA PHE A 356 20.36 -19.51 11.42
C PHE A 356 20.36 -20.76 10.54
N GLU A 357 19.93 -20.60 9.29
CA GLU A 357 20.03 -21.64 8.26
C GLU A 357 21.43 -21.61 7.64
N VAL A 358 22.02 -22.78 7.43
CA VAL A 358 23.40 -22.95 6.95
C VAL A 358 23.40 -23.66 5.59
N GLY A 359 24.33 -23.30 4.70
CA GLY A 359 24.42 -23.89 3.36
C GLY A 359 23.57 -23.20 2.28
N ASN A 360 23.14 -21.95 2.50
CA ASN A 360 22.50 -21.15 1.45
C ASN A 360 23.49 -20.84 0.30
N PRO A 361 23.02 -20.73 -0.96
CA PRO A 361 23.85 -20.33 -2.09
C PRO A 361 24.39 -18.90 -1.92
N PRO A 362 25.50 -18.53 -2.58
CA PRO A 362 26.00 -17.16 -2.56
C PRO A 362 24.96 -16.18 -3.11
N PRO A 363 24.82 -14.98 -2.51
CA PRO A 363 23.83 -14.00 -2.94
C PRO A 363 24.16 -13.49 -4.35
N LYS A 364 23.13 -13.26 -5.17
CA LYS A 364 23.31 -12.70 -6.52
C LYS A 364 23.90 -11.29 -6.45
N ILE A 365 24.83 -11.00 -7.36
CA ILE A 365 25.37 -9.65 -7.56
C ILE A 365 24.24 -8.76 -8.10
N ASP A 366 24.18 -7.52 -7.61
CA ASP A 366 23.21 -6.51 -8.01
C ASP A 366 23.38 -6.16 -9.51
N PRO A 367 22.31 -6.16 -10.33
CA PRO A 367 22.43 -5.89 -11.77
C PRO A 367 23.01 -4.50 -12.08
N ASP A 368 22.85 -3.51 -11.21
CA ASP A 368 23.47 -2.19 -11.41
C ASP A 368 24.97 -2.18 -11.07
N ILE A 369 25.45 -3.10 -10.22
CA ILE A 369 26.88 -3.36 -10.04
C ILE A 369 27.47 -3.99 -11.32
N LEU A 370 26.75 -4.94 -11.93
CA LEU A 370 27.18 -5.58 -13.18
C LEU A 370 27.21 -4.60 -14.35
N ARG A 371 26.20 -3.74 -14.49
CA ARG A 371 26.13 -2.68 -15.53
C ARG A 371 27.26 -1.64 -15.42
N ASN A 372 27.70 -1.31 -14.21
CA ASN A 372 28.74 -0.32 -13.95
C ASN A 372 30.15 -0.92 -13.76
N MET A 373 30.30 -2.23 -13.95
CA MET A 373 31.56 -2.95 -13.76
C MET A 373 32.56 -2.64 -14.87
N LYS A 374 33.72 -2.09 -14.49
CA LYS A 374 34.91 -1.96 -15.34
C LYS A 374 35.85 -3.12 -15.04
N MET A 375 36.09 -3.96 -16.03
CA MET A 375 37.12 -5.00 -15.95
C MET A 375 38.51 -4.37 -16.05
N ILE A 376 39.40 -4.76 -15.15
CA ILE A 376 40.85 -4.56 -15.27
C ILE A 376 41.48 -5.94 -15.04
N ASP A 377 42.23 -6.42 -16.02
CA ASP A 377 42.66 -7.82 -16.13
C ASP A 377 41.48 -8.79 -15.93
N PHE A 378 41.54 -9.65 -14.91
CA PHE A 378 40.45 -10.59 -14.56
C PHE A 378 39.53 -10.08 -13.44
N VAL A 379 39.72 -8.87 -12.94
CA VAL A 379 38.99 -8.33 -11.77
C VAL A 379 38.02 -7.23 -12.19
N GLY A 380 36.75 -7.40 -11.83
CA GLY A 380 35.70 -6.42 -12.07
C GLY A 380 35.60 -5.38 -10.96
N TYR A 381 35.86 -4.12 -11.27
CA TYR A 381 35.74 -2.99 -10.36
C TYR A 381 34.46 -2.20 -10.65
N SER A 382 33.60 -2.02 -9.64
CA SER A 382 32.40 -1.18 -9.72
C SER A 382 32.30 -0.30 -8.47
N PRO A 383 31.82 0.96 -8.57
CA PRO A 383 31.41 1.71 -7.39
C PRO A 383 30.29 0.95 -6.64
N ASN A 384 30.31 1.01 -5.30
CA ASN A 384 29.29 0.40 -4.46
C ASN A 384 28.03 1.31 -4.44
N PRO A 385 26.84 0.84 -4.86
CA PRO A 385 25.62 1.66 -4.86
C PRO A 385 25.08 1.96 -3.46
N GLY A 386 25.54 1.26 -2.41
CA GLY A 386 25.07 1.45 -1.03
C GLY A 386 23.75 0.74 -0.69
N ASN A 387 23.09 0.12 -1.67
CA ASN A 387 21.80 -0.58 -1.54
C ASN A 387 21.75 -1.66 -0.45
N LYS A 388 22.89 -2.35 -0.18
CA LYS A 388 22.99 -3.44 0.81
C LYS A 388 24.01 -3.07 1.90
N LYS A 389 23.70 -3.41 3.16
CA LYS A 389 24.62 -3.22 4.28
C LYS A 389 25.67 -4.33 4.30
N ARG A 390 26.90 -4.00 4.72
CA ARG A 390 27.98 -4.99 4.89
C ARG A 390 27.53 -6.10 5.86
N ASN A 391 27.76 -7.36 5.46
CA ASN A 391 27.38 -8.58 6.19
C ASN A 391 25.85 -8.79 6.38
N GLN A 392 25.01 -8.19 5.53
CA GLN A 392 23.56 -8.45 5.52
C GLN A 392 23.25 -9.84 4.93
N VAL A 393 22.67 -10.73 5.74
CA VAL A 393 22.29 -12.09 5.33
C VAL A 393 20.88 -12.11 4.75
N GLU A 394 20.74 -12.59 3.50
CA GLU A 394 19.44 -12.79 2.87
C GLU A 394 18.79 -14.08 3.35
N ARG A 395 17.60 -13.99 3.97
CA ARG A 395 16.77 -15.16 4.30
C ARG A 395 16.24 -15.78 3.01
N TYR A 396 16.78 -16.92 2.61
CA TYR A 396 16.13 -17.80 1.65
C TYR A 396 14.84 -18.36 2.26
N SER A 397 13.80 -18.51 1.45
CA SER A 397 12.60 -19.26 1.82
C SER A 397 12.48 -20.42 0.84
N ARG A 398 12.59 -21.66 1.33
CA ARG A 398 12.28 -22.83 0.50
C ARG A 398 10.81 -22.74 0.08
N LYS A 399 10.55 -22.66 -1.23
CA LYS A 399 9.20 -22.84 -1.81
C LYS A 399 8.67 -24.22 -1.38
N LYS A 400 7.91 -24.29 -0.29
CA LYS A 400 7.12 -25.48 0.05
C LYS A 400 6.12 -25.72 -1.08
N HIS A 401 5.84 -26.99 -1.40
CA HIS A 401 4.71 -27.31 -2.28
C HIS A 401 3.43 -26.66 -1.73
N LYS A 402 2.64 -26.03 -2.61
CA LYS A 402 1.46 -25.23 -2.24
C LYS A 402 0.33 -26.13 -1.70
N ALA A 403 0.39 -26.46 -0.41
CA ALA A 403 -0.75 -27.02 0.32
C ALA A 403 -1.89 -25.99 0.31
N GLY A 404 -2.88 -26.18 -0.58
CA GLY A 404 -3.95 -25.22 -0.84
C GLY A 404 -4.23 -24.93 -2.33
N THR A 405 -3.45 -25.47 -3.27
CA THR A 405 -3.87 -25.51 -4.69
C THR A 405 -4.97 -26.58 -4.87
N PRO A 406 -6.10 -26.29 -5.52
CA PRO A 406 -7.14 -27.30 -5.81
C PRO A 406 -6.65 -28.31 -6.84
N LYS A 407 -7.14 -29.55 -6.73
CA LYS A 407 -6.93 -30.60 -7.75
C LYS A 407 -7.70 -30.28 -9.04
N PHE A 408 -7.18 -30.75 -10.17
CA PHE A 408 -7.84 -30.67 -11.46
C PHE A 408 -9.16 -31.45 -11.49
N ARG A 409 -10.07 -31.11 -12.40
CA ARG A 409 -11.39 -31.76 -12.52
C ARG A 409 -11.25 -33.26 -12.84
N SER A 410 -10.33 -33.62 -13.73
CA SER A 410 -9.95 -34.99 -14.08
C SER A 410 -9.35 -35.78 -12.91
N GLU A 411 -8.60 -35.11 -12.02
CA GLU A 411 -8.08 -35.73 -10.79
C GLU A 411 -9.20 -36.00 -9.78
N LYS A 412 -10.14 -35.04 -9.61
CA LYS A 412 -11.32 -35.21 -8.75
C LYS A 412 -12.20 -36.37 -9.25
N GLU A 413 -12.50 -36.42 -10.54
CA GLU A 413 -13.26 -37.51 -11.17
C GLU A 413 -12.57 -38.87 -11.00
N ARG A 414 -11.24 -38.91 -11.18
CA ARG A 414 -10.46 -40.16 -11.01
C ARG A 414 -10.41 -40.62 -9.56
N GLU A 415 -10.37 -39.70 -8.58
CA GLU A 415 -10.45 -40.06 -7.16
C GLU A 415 -11.85 -40.56 -6.77
N LEU A 416 -12.91 -39.90 -7.27
CA LEU A 416 -14.30 -40.36 -7.12
C LEU A 416 -14.49 -41.79 -7.65
N GLN A 417 -13.98 -42.08 -8.86
CA GLN A 417 -14.00 -43.42 -9.45
C GLN A 417 -13.13 -44.44 -8.66
N SER A 418 -12.11 -43.98 -7.94
CA SER A 418 -11.25 -44.85 -7.11
C SER A 418 -11.84 -45.21 -5.74
N GLY A 419 -13.02 -44.69 -5.38
CA GLY A 419 -13.69 -44.98 -4.11
C GLY A 419 -13.02 -44.40 -2.86
N LYS A 420 -12.01 -43.53 -3.02
CA LYS A 420 -11.37 -42.86 -1.88
C LYS A 420 -12.28 -41.75 -1.33
N SER A 421 -12.47 -41.77 -0.01
CA SER A 421 -13.30 -40.79 0.71
C SER A 421 -12.87 -39.35 0.41
N LEU A 422 -13.85 -38.51 0.07
CA LEU A 422 -13.71 -37.06 -0.05
C LEU A 422 -13.36 -36.45 1.32
N ARG A 423 -12.06 -36.38 1.63
CA ARG A 423 -11.54 -35.20 2.31
C ARG A 423 -11.51 -34.08 1.28
N GLU A 424 -12.61 -33.33 1.18
CA GLU A 424 -12.57 -32.05 0.51
C GLU A 424 -11.43 -31.22 1.11
N PRO A 425 -10.55 -30.62 0.30
CA PRO A 425 -9.58 -29.68 0.83
C PRO A 425 -10.36 -28.51 1.42
N SER A 426 -10.25 -28.32 2.73
CA SER A 426 -10.81 -27.19 3.49
C SER A 426 -10.77 -25.93 2.62
N SER A 427 -11.94 -25.35 2.35
CA SER A 427 -12.08 -24.36 1.30
C SER A 427 -11.14 -23.17 1.54
N LEU A 428 -10.84 -22.39 0.48
CA LEU A 428 -10.06 -21.16 0.62
C LEU A 428 -10.67 -20.15 1.61
N PHE A 429 -11.91 -20.40 2.04
CA PHE A 429 -12.75 -19.55 2.87
C PHE A 429 -13.13 -20.21 4.22
N ASP A 430 -12.74 -21.46 4.49
CA ASP A 430 -13.15 -22.18 5.73
C ASP A 430 -12.36 -21.73 6.98
N ASP A 431 -11.21 -21.08 6.81
CA ASP A 431 -10.48 -20.39 7.90
C ASP A 431 -11.20 -19.08 8.34
N GLU A 432 -12.52 -18.94 8.12
CA GLU A 432 -13.33 -17.77 8.49
C GLU A 432 -13.69 -17.69 9.99
N THR A 433 -13.09 -18.53 10.84
CA THR A 433 -13.07 -18.32 12.29
C THR A 433 -12.17 -17.14 12.65
N GLU A 434 -12.75 -15.94 12.54
CA GLU A 434 -12.34 -14.71 13.22
C GLU A 434 -10.86 -14.31 13.03
N LEU A 435 -10.51 -14.02 11.76
CA LEU A 435 -9.46 -13.05 11.49
C LEU A 435 -9.94 -11.67 11.96
N ASP A 436 -9.57 -11.31 13.19
CA ASP A 436 -9.71 -9.97 13.75
C ASP A 436 -9.36 -8.88 12.72
N ALA A 437 -10.11 -7.77 12.71
CA ALA A 437 -9.81 -6.62 11.84
C ALA A 437 -8.42 -5.99 12.10
N THR A 438 -7.79 -6.33 13.22
CA THR A 438 -6.42 -5.94 13.62
C THR A 438 -5.33 -6.91 13.10
N SER A 439 -5.71 -8.01 12.46
CA SER A 439 -4.78 -9.02 11.95
C SER A 439 -3.97 -8.48 10.76
N THR A 440 -2.69 -8.21 11.00
CA THR A 440 -1.77 -7.72 9.96
C THR A 440 -1.38 -8.79 8.91
N LYS A 441 -1.88 -10.02 9.04
CA LYS A 441 -1.54 -11.17 8.18
C LYS A 441 -2.51 -11.29 7.00
N MET A 442 -1.98 -11.21 5.77
CA MET A 442 -2.77 -11.27 4.54
C MET A 442 -3.60 -12.57 4.41
N PRO A 443 -4.93 -12.47 4.18
CA PRO A 443 -5.80 -13.61 3.87
C PRO A 443 -5.42 -14.37 2.59
N LYS A 444 -5.81 -15.66 2.51
CA LYS A 444 -5.49 -16.55 1.37
C LYS A 444 -6.01 -16.02 0.03
N TYR A 445 -7.19 -15.40 0.02
CA TYR A 445 -7.88 -14.92 -1.19
C TYR A 445 -7.31 -13.62 -1.79
N TYR A 446 -6.35 -12.96 -1.11
CA TYR A 446 -5.52 -11.87 -1.66
C TYR A 446 -4.19 -12.35 -2.24
N LYS A 447 -3.97 -13.66 -2.39
CA LYS A 447 -2.79 -14.14 -3.12
C LYS A 447 -3.02 -14.03 -4.63
N ARG A 448 -1.96 -13.70 -5.37
CA ARG A 448 -1.93 -13.73 -6.84
C ARG A 448 -2.43 -15.09 -7.33
N VAL A 449 -3.51 -15.10 -8.10
CA VAL A 449 -4.12 -16.31 -8.65
C VAL A 449 -3.60 -16.60 -10.05
N GLU A 450 -3.14 -17.83 -10.26
CA GLU A 450 -2.51 -18.27 -11.50
C GLU A 450 -3.20 -19.55 -11.95
N ILE A 451 -3.73 -19.54 -13.18
CA ILE A 451 -4.32 -20.74 -13.78
C ILE A 451 -3.19 -21.75 -13.98
N GLN A 452 -3.42 -22.99 -13.56
CA GLN A 452 -2.50 -24.09 -13.82
C GLN A 452 -3.04 -24.94 -14.96
N TYR A 453 -2.16 -25.43 -15.82
CA TYR A 453 -2.53 -26.19 -17.02
C TYR A 453 -2.20 -27.66 -16.84
N SER A 454 -3.21 -28.53 -16.99
CA SER A 454 -3.00 -29.97 -17.08
C SER A 454 -2.76 -30.39 -18.53
N ARG A 455 -2.56 -31.70 -18.76
CA ARG A 455 -2.52 -32.28 -20.12
C ARG A 455 -3.81 -32.03 -20.92
N PHE A 456 -4.93 -31.76 -20.25
CA PHE A 456 -6.22 -31.45 -20.87
C PHE A 456 -6.47 -29.93 -21.02
N GLY A 457 -5.45 -29.10 -20.79
CA GLY A 457 -5.51 -27.65 -20.98
C GLY A 457 -6.30 -26.94 -19.88
N VAL A 458 -7.05 -25.91 -20.26
CA VAL A 458 -7.76 -25.02 -19.31
C VAL A 458 -9.11 -25.56 -18.85
N ASP A 459 -9.71 -26.46 -19.63
CA ASP A 459 -11.02 -27.06 -19.35
C ASP A 459 -11.03 -27.94 -18.08
N ASP A 460 -9.84 -28.37 -17.66
CA ASP A 460 -9.59 -29.18 -16.48
C ASP A 460 -9.39 -28.33 -15.21
N PHE A 461 -9.19 -27.01 -15.35
CA PHE A 461 -8.97 -26.09 -14.24
C PHE A 461 -10.30 -25.70 -13.57
N ASP A 462 -10.36 -25.83 -12.25
CA ASP A 462 -11.61 -25.71 -11.52
C ASP A 462 -11.92 -24.28 -11.05
N PHE A 463 -12.35 -23.43 -11.99
CA PHE A 463 -12.73 -22.03 -11.74
C PHE A 463 -13.84 -21.86 -10.68
N GLU A 464 -14.74 -22.83 -10.55
CA GLU A 464 -15.89 -22.84 -9.63
C GLU A 464 -15.48 -22.95 -8.14
N PHE A 465 -14.24 -23.39 -7.89
CA PHE A 465 -13.62 -23.31 -6.56
C PHE A 465 -13.27 -21.88 -6.15
N TYR A 466 -13.02 -20.99 -7.12
CA TYR A 466 -12.58 -19.61 -6.93
C TYR A 466 -13.69 -18.57 -7.04
N ASN A 467 -14.76 -18.86 -7.79
CA ASN A 467 -15.93 -18.00 -7.94
C ASN A 467 -17.21 -18.80 -7.70
N LYS A 468 -18.05 -18.32 -6.77
CA LYS A 468 -19.37 -18.87 -6.43
C LYS A 468 -20.49 -17.83 -6.55
N THR A 469 -20.24 -16.73 -7.26
CA THR A 469 -21.15 -15.58 -7.43
C THR A 469 -21.65 -15.50 -8.87
N HIS A 470 -22.71 -14.74 -9.14
CA HIS A 470 -23.19 -14.53 -10.51
C HIS A 470 -22.37 -13.51 -11.33
N TYR A 471 -21.34 -12.88 -10.74
CA TYR A 471 -20.46 -11.95 -11.45
C TYR A 471 -19.26 -12.68 -12.04
N ALA A 472 -18.87 -12.32 -13.26
CA ALA A 472 -17.79 -12.99 -13.99
C ALA A 472 -16.40 -12.46 -13.62
N GLY A 473 -15.45 -13.37 -13.43
CA GLY A 473 -14.03 -13.07 -13.27
C GLY A 473 -13.28 -13.01 -14.60
N LEU A 474 -12.06 -12.46 -14.60
CA LEU A 474 -11.17 -12.35 -15.77
C LEU A 474 -9.93 -13.25 -15.64
N GLU A 475 -9.51 -13.89 -16.72
CA GLU A 475 -8.33 -14.79 -16.72
C GLU A 475 -6.98 -14.05 -16.70
N THR A 476 -5.94 -14.68 -16.12
CA THR A 476 -4.64 -14.02 -15.81
C THR A 476 -3.50 -14.24 -16.81
N HIS A 477 -3.47 -15.33 -17.56
CA HIS A 477 -2.39 -15.63 -18.53
C HIS A 477 -2.63 -14.92 -19.88
N ILE A 478 -2.75 -13.59 -19.83
CA ILE A 478 -2.91 -12.71 -20.98
C ILE A 478 -1.93 -11.55 -20.79
N THR A 479 -1.27 -11.10 -21.86
CA THR A 479 -0.38 -9.93 -21.81
C THR A 479 -1.12 -8.69 -21.31
N ASN A 480 -0.51 -7.95 -20.37
CA ASN A 480 -1.11 -6.80 -19.69
C ASN A 480 -2.35 -7.14 -18.81
N SER A 481 -2.39 -8.32 -18.18
CA SER A 481 -3.51 -8.74 -17.32
C SER A 481 -3.74 -7.81 -16.12
N TYR A 482 -2.75 -7.02 -15.70
CA TYR A 482 -2.91 -6.00 -14.65
C TYR A 482 -4.08 -5.02 -14.91
N CYS A 483 -4.48 -4.82 -16.17
CA CYS A 483 -5.64 -4.03 -16.56
C CYS A 483 -6.99 -4.61 -16.08
N ASN A 484 -7.08 -5.92 -15.82
CA ASN A 484 -8.31 -6.63 -15.40
C ASN A 484 -9.02 -5.93 -14.23
N SER A 485 -8.25 -5.46 -13.25
CA SER A 485 -8.78 -4.72 -12.08
C SER A 485 -9.55 -3.46 -12.47
N LEU A 486 -9.08 -2.70 -13.46
CA LEU A 486 -9.78 -1.50 -13.93
C LEU A 486 -10.92 -1.86 -14.89
N LEU A 487 -10.78 -2.89 -15.72
CA LEU A 487 -11.85 -3.35 -16.61
C LEU A 487 -13.11 -3.74 -15.83
N GLN A 488 -12.96 -4.39 -14.68
CA GLN A 488 -14.08 -4.67 -13.76
C GLN A 488 -14.71 -3.37 -13.20
N VAL A 489 -13.92 -2.40 -12.75
CA VAL A 489 -14.43 -1.10 -12.25
C VAL A 489 -15.21 -0.33 -13.34
N LEU A 490 -14.70 -0.33 -14.57
CA LEU A 490 -15.37 0.31 -15.71
C LEU A 490 -16.66 -0.43 -16.10
N PHE A 491 -16.70 -1.77 -16.02
CA PHE A 491 -17.90 -2.57 -16.30
C PHE A 491 -19.06 -2.23 -15.36
N PHE A 492 -18.79 -2.11 -14.06
CA PHE A 492 -19.80 -1.76 -13.07
C PHE A 492 -20.18 -0.26 -13.06
N THR A 493 -19.62 0.56 -13.95
CA THR A 493 -20.06 1.95 -14.15
C THR A 493 -21.26 1.95 -15.12
N PRO A 494 -22.53 2.07 -14.66
CA PRO A 494 -23.67 1.65 -15.48
C PRO A 494 -23.87 2.51 -16.73
N VAL A 495 -23.61 3.81 -16.63
CA VAL A 495 -23.71 4.75 -17.76
C VAL A 495 -22.63 4.47 -18.81
N LEU A 496 -21.41 4.11 -18.41
CA LEU A 496 -20.34 3.73 -19.33
C LEU A 496 -20.66 2.42 -20.06
N ARG A 497 -21.28 1.46 -19.35
CA ARG A 497 -21.78 0.20 -19.93
C ARG A 497 -22.84 0.46 -21.01
N LEU A 498 -23.72 1.45 -20.79
CA LEU A 498 -24.71 1.88 -21.80
C LEU A 498 -24.07 2.61 -23.00
N ILE A 499 -23.12 3.53 -22.76
CA ILE A 499 -22.39 4.24 -23.83
C ILE A 499 -21.66 3.26 -24.76
N THR A 500 -20.88 2.34 -24.18
CA THR A 500 -20.13 1.33 -24.95
C THR A 500 -21.06 0.39 -25.71
N ARG A 501 -22.16 -0.07 -25.10
CA ARG A 501 -23.21 -0.86 -25.77
C ARG A 501 -23.80 -0.13 -26.99
N SER A 502 -24.11 1.15 -26.88
CA SER A 502 -24.61 1.95 -28.00
C SER A 502 -23.54 2.17 -29.09
N HIS A 503 -22.27 2.30 -28.71
CA HIS A 503 -21.15 2.40 -29.67
C HIS A 503 -20.86 1.09 -30.44
N ILE A 504 -21.17 -0.10 -29.89
CA ILE A 504 -21.22 -1.34 -30.69
C ILE A 504 -22.36 -1.28 -31.72
N GLY A 505 -23.50 -0.71 -31.30
CA GLY A 505 -24.72 -0.59 -32.10
C GLY A 505 -24.56 0.27 -33.35
N THR A 506 -23.53 1.12 -33.44
CA THR A 506 -23.27 1.99 -34.60
C THR A 506 -22.16 1.48 -35.52
N ALA A 507 -22.03 2.06 -36.71
CA ALA A 507 -21.01 1.74 -37.70
C ALA A 507 -19.68 2.44 -37.39
N CYS A 508 -18.86 1.85 -36.52
CA CYS A 508 -17.57 2.39 -36.12
C CYS A 508 -16.42 1.91 -37.02
N ALA A 509 -15.93 2.79 -37.91
CA ALA A 509 -14.91 2.46 -38.92
C ALA A 509 -13.47 2.28 -38.40
N LYS A 510 -13.15 2.73 -37.17
CA LYS A 510 -11.80 2.52 -36.58
C LYS A 510 -11.60 1.04 -36.25
N GLU A 511 -10.57 0.42 -36.83
CA GLU A 511 -10.25 -1.00 -36.65
C GLU A 511 -9.99 -1.35 -35.18
N ASN A 512 -8.85 -0.91 -34.62
CA ASN A 512 -8.53 -1.10 -33.21
C ASN A 512 -9.18 0.01 -32.35
N CYS A 513 -10.50 -0.05 -32.24
CA CYS A 513 -11.32 0.84 -31.40
C CYS A 513 -11.52 0.23 -30.01
N LEU A 514 -10.92 0.83 -28.97
CA LEU A 514 -11.05 0.31 -27.61
C LEU A 514 -12.47 0.41 -27.07
N CYS A 515 -13.26 1.40 -27.48
CA CYS A 515 -14.68 1.52 -27.12
C CYS A 515 -15.52 0.33 -27.62
N CYS A 516 -15.24 -0.17 -28.84
CA CYS A 516 -15.90 -1.37 -29.36
C CYS A 516 -15.49 -2.62 -28.58
N GLU A 517 -14.18 -2.84 -28.39
CA GLU A 517 -13.66 -4.02 -27.68
C GLU A 517 -14.07 -4.05 -26.21
N LEU A 518 -14.12 -2.89 -25.54
CA LEU A 518 -14.63 -2.74 -24.18
C LEU A 518 -16.12 -3.05 -24.11
N GLY A 519 -16.90 -2.58 -25.09
CA GLY A 519 -18.31 -2.91 -25.21
C GLY A 519 -18.55 -4.41 -25.46
N PHE A 520 -17.76 -5.05 -26.33
CA PHE A 520 -17.82 -6.50 -26.56
C PHE A 520 -17.51 -7.29 -25.28
N LEU A 521 -16.50 -6.87 -24.52
CA LEU A 521 -16.15 -7.45 -23.22
C LEU A 521 -17.28 -7.26 -22.20
N PHE A 522 -17.87 -6.08 -22.09
CA PHE A 522 -18.99 -5.82 -21.17
C PHE A 522 -20.24 -6.64 -21.53
N ARG A 523 -20.60 -6.71 -22.82
CA ARG A 523 -21.68 -7.57 -23.33
C ARG A 523 -21.36 -9.07 -23.22
N MET A 524 -20.11 -9.46 -22.94
CA MET A 524 -19.73 -10.82 -22.59
C MET A 524 -19.86 -11.07 -21.07
N LEU A 525 -19.41 -10.13 -20.22
CA LEU A 525 -19.58 -10.18 -18.77
C LEU A 525 -21.07 -10.21 -18.36
N GLU A 526 -21.94 -9.44 -19.03
CA GLU A 526 -23.41 -9.50 -18.85
C GLU A 526 -23.98 -10.90 -19.15
N ASN A 527 -23.47 -11.58 -20.17
CA ASN A 527 -23.95 -12.91 -20.57
C ASN A 527 -23.46 -14.04 -19.63
N ALA A 528 -22.44 -13.79 -18.81
CA ALA A 528 -21.61 -14.84 -18.22
C ALA A 528 -22.15 -15.48 -16.93
N LYS A 529 -22.93 -14.75 -16.13
CA LYS A 529 -23.66 -15.26 -14.94
C LYS A 529 -22.79 -16.10 -13.96
N GLY A 530 -21.51 -15.73 -13.79
CA GLY A 530 -20.54 -16.41 -12.91
C GLY A 530 -19.48 -17.24 -13.64
N ARG A 531 -19.65 -17.52 -14.94
CA ARG A 531 -18.58 -18.05 -15.80
C ARG A 531 -17.48 -17.00 -15.96
N ASN A 532 -16.23 -17.44 -16.12
CA ASN A 532 -15.11 -16.53 -16.32
C ASN A 532 -14.90 -16.18 -17.80
N CYS A 533 -14.32 -15.01 -18.03
CA CYS A 533 -14.16 -14.40 -19.35
C CYS A 533 -12.68 -14.04 -19.62
N GLN A 534 -12.33 -13.85 -20.89
CA GLN A 534 -11.01 -13.32 -21.26
C GLN A 534 -11.13 -11.89 -21.79
N ALA A 535 -10.20 -11.02 -21.39
CA ALA A 535 -10.02 -9.70 -21.99
C ALA A 535 -9.11 -9.72 -23.23
N SER A 536 -8.89 -10.89 -23.84
CA SER A 536 -7.85 -11.13 -24.86
C SER A 536 -7.98 -10.21 -26.09
N ASN A 537 -9.15 -10.08 -26.70
CA ASN A 537 -9.34 -9.20 -27.87
C ASN A 537 -9.08 -7.72 -27.52
N PHE A 538 -9.57 -7.24 -26.37
CA PHE A 538 -9.31 -5.88 -25.88
C PHE A 538 -7.83 -5.64 -25.58
N LEU A 539 -7.17 -6.54 -24.84
CA LEU A 539 -5.76 -6.40 -24.47
C LEU A 539 -4.85 -6.54 -25.69
N ARG A 540 -5.24 -7.32 -26.71
CA ARG A 540 -4.57 -7.38 -28.02
C ARG A 540 -4.70 -6.05 -28.75
N ALA A 541 -5.91 -5.52 -28.90
CA ALA A 541 -6.14 -4.21 -29.53
C ALA A 541 -5.36 -3.10 -28.82
N PHE A 542 -5.38 -3.05 -27.49
CA PHE A 542 -4.57 -2.14 -26.68
C PHE A 542 -3.07 -2.26 -26.95
N SER A 543 -2.55 -3.49 -27.03
CA SER A 543 -1.12 -3.76 -27.27
C SER A 543 -0.64 -3.28 -28.66
N THR A 544 -1.54 -3.12 -29.64
CA THR A 544 -1.18 -2.56 -30.97
C THR A 544 -1.04 -1.04 -31.00
N ILE A 545 -1.46 -0.30 -29.96
CA ILE A 545 -1.55 1.16 -30.02
C ILE A 545 -0.18 1.81 -29.74
N PRO A 546 0.44 2.54 -30.69
CA PRO A 546 1.78 3.12 -30.50
C PRO A 546 1.84 4.14 -29.35
N GLN A 547 0.75 4.87 -29.12
CA GLN A 547 0.64 5.84 -28.02
C GLN A 547 0.72 5.16 -26.64
N ALA A 548 0.20 3.94 -26.49
CA ALA A 548 0.29 3.18 -25.24
C ALA A 548 1.73 2.71 -24.97
N SER A 549 2.44 2.28 -26.02
CA SER A 549 3.87 1.96 -25.95
C SER A 549 4.72 3.18 -25.56
N ALA A 550 4.48 4.33 -26.19
CA ALA A 550 5.18 5.58 -25.91
C ALA A 550 4.95 6.14 -24.48
N LEU A 551 3.82 5.79 -23.86
CA LEU A 551 3.50 6.11 -22.47
C LEU A 551 4.04 5.08 -21.45
N GLY A 552 4.71 4.02 -21.92
CA GLY A 552 5.28 2.97 -21.06
C GLY A 552 4.22 2.19 -20.29
N LEU A 553 3.07 1.91 -20.91
CA LEU A 553 1.95 1.24 -20.25
C LEU A 553 2.08 -0.29 -20.23
N PHE A 554 2.94 -0.89 -21.05
CA PHE A 554 3.00 -2.35 -21.18
C PHE A 554 3.82 -3.01 -20.05
N GLU A 555 3.36 -4.18 -19.63
CA GLU A 555 4.00 -5.06 -18.65
C GLU A 555 5.24 -5.75 -19.25
N PRO A 556 6.36 -5.89 -18.52
CA PRO A 556 7.52 -6.65 -18.99
C PRO A 556 7.23 -8.15 -19.10
N ASP A 557 7.87 -8.83 -20.06
CA ASP A 557 7.65 -10.27 -20.34
C ASP A 557 7.90 -11.19 -19.13
N GLU A 558 8.83 -10.80 -18.25
CA GLU A 558 9.06 -11.39 -16.93
C GLU A 558 8.88 -10.31 -15.83
N PRO A 559 7.73 -10.24 -15.15
CA PRO A 559 7.51 -9.29 -14.07
C PRO A 559 8.25 -9.69 -12.77
N ASP A 560 8.77 -8.69 -12.07
CA ASP A 560 9.65 -8.86 -10.90
C ASP A 560 9.04 -8.27 -9.60
N GLU A 561 9.77 -8.38 -8.48
CA GLU A 561 9.34 -7.82 -7.19
C GLU A 561 9.20 -6.28 -7.18
N ASN A 562 9.78 -5.57 -8.15
CA ASN A 562 9.81 -4.10 -8.24
C ASN A 562 8.87 -3.51 -9.31
N THR A 563 8.22 -4.36 -10.11
CA THR A 563 7.41 -3.97 -11.25
C THR A 563 6.29 -2.99 -10.82
N PRO A 564 6.24 -1.76 -11.36
CA PRO A 564 5.50 -0.65 -10.76
C PRO A 564 4.03 -0.63 -11.17
N TYR A 565 3.28 -1.72 -10.89
CA TYR A 565 1.87 -1.85 -11.26
C TYR A 565 0.98 -0.68 -10.80
N SER A 566 1.29 -0.03 -9.68
CA SER A 566 0.58 1.17 -9.24
C SER A 566 0.79 2.38 -10.15
N MET A 567 1.94 2.51 -10.82
CA MET A 567 2.12 3.51 -11.88
C MET A 567 1.43 3.09 -13.17
N LEU A 568 1.59 1.82 -13.58
CA LEU A 568 0.99 1.28 -14.81
C LEU A 568 -0.53 1.48 -14.82
N ILE A 569 -1.23 1.13 -13.73
CA ILE A 569 -2.70 1.27 -13.67
C ILE A 569 -3.18 2.73 -13.58
N GLN A 570 -2.44 3.63 -12.92
CA GLN A 570 -2.79 5.06 -12.86
C GLN A 570 -2.56 5.79 -14.19
N ASN A 571 -1.54 5.36 -14.94
CA ASN A 571 -1.30 5.86 -16.29
C ASN A 571 -2.29 5.25 -17.30
N PHE A 572 -2.62 3.97 -17.16
CA PHE A 572 -3.66 3.30 -17.96
C PHE A 572 -5.06 3.89 -17.71
N ASN A 573 -5.42 4.21 -16.45
CA ASN A 573 -6.66 4.91 -16.09
C ASN A 573 -6.81 6.25 -16.86
N ARG A 574 -5.76 7.07 -16.88
CA ARG A 574 -5.73 8.30 -17.68
C ARG A 574 -5.83 8.01 -19.17
N PHE A 575 -5.05 7.06 -19.68
CA PHE A 575 -5.01 6.71 -21.10
C PHE A 575 -6.36 6.19 -21.61
N ILE A 576 -7.03 5.28 -20.89
CA ILE A 576 -8.27 4.67 -21.37
C ILE A 576 -9.42 5.68 -21.40
N LEU A 577 -9.54 6.57 -20.41
CA LEU A 577 -10.57 7.62 -20.41
C LEU A 577 -10.32 8.65 -21.52
N GLU A 578 -9.06 9.03 -21.77
CA GLU A 578 -8.69 9.91 -22.89
C GLU A 578 -8.93 9.24 -24.25
N GLN A 579 -8.62 7.95 -24.40
CA GLN A 579 -8.81 7.22 -25.64
C GLN A 579 -10.30 6.96 -25.95
N LEU A 580 -11.10 6.63 -24.93
CA LEU A 580 -12.55 6.54 -25.03
C LEU A 580 -13.18 7.90 -25.35
N HIS A 581 -12.67 9.00 -24.78
CA HIS A 581 -13.11 10.35 -25.17
C HIS A 581 -12.92 10.58 -26.67
N GLN A 582 -11.74 10.27 -27.21
CA GLN A 582 -11.45 10.45 -28.64
C GLN A 582 -12.28 9.54 -29.55
N GLU A 583 -12.56 8.30 -29.13
CA GLU A 583 -13.33 7.32 -29.92
C GLU A 583 -14.85 7.54 -29.85
N CYS A 584 -15.37 8.08 -28.74
CA CYS A 584 -16.78 8.40 -28.57
C CYS A 584 -17.18 9.79 -29.09
N ASN A 585 -16.23 10.63 -29.50
CA ASN A 585 -16.51 12.02 -29.91
C ASN A 585 -16.90 12.10 -31.40
N SER A 586 -18.18 12.36 -31.64
CA SER A 586 -18.77 12.54 -32.97
C SER A 586 -19.35 13.95 -33.14
N ASN A 587 -19.55 14.40 -34.38
CA ASN A 587 -20.12 15.74 -34.66
C ASN A 587 -21.50 15.96 -34.00
N ASN A 588 -22.30 14.88 -33.87
CA ASN A 588 -23.54 14.86 -33.10
C ASN A 588 -23.36 13.93 -31.88
N ASN A 589 -22.89 14.46 -30.75
CA ASN A 589 -22.88 13.74 -29.47
C ASN A 589 -24.28 13.86 -28.78
N PRO A 590 -24.86 12.76 -28.26
CA PRO A 590 -26.14 12.82 -27.53
C PRO A 590 -26.02 13.57 -26.19
N ARG A 591 -27.12 14.14 -25.69
CA ARG A 591 -27.14 14.93 -24.46
C ARG A 591 -27.49 14.05 -23.26
N LEU A 592 -26.47 13.49 -22.64
CA LEU A 592 -26.61 12.65 -21.45
C LEU A 592 -26.81 13.44 -20.16
N LEU A 593 -26.47 14.74 -20.11
CA LEU A 593 -26.51 15.56 -18.90
C LEU A 593 -27.54 16.70 -19.04
N LYS A 594 -28.62 16.63 -18.24
CA LYS A 594 -29.86 17.41 -18.44
C LYS A 594 -29.72 18.94 -18.29
N SER A 595 -28.66 19.42 -17.65
CA SER A 595 -28.47 20.84 -17.30
C SER A 595 -27.50 21.61 -18.21
N LEU A 596 -27.12 21.07 -19.38
CA LEU A 596 -26.25 21.75 -20.34
C LEU A 596 -26.98 22.90 -21.08
N PRO A 597 -26.41 24.13 -21.14
CA PRO A 597 -26.97 25.22 -21.93
C PRO A 597 -27.07 24.89 -23.42
N LEU A 598 -28.15 25.31 -24.07
CA LEU A 598 -28.46 24.99 -25.46
C LEU A 598 -27.41 25.44 -26.49
N GLU A 599 -26.64 26.48 -26.17
CA GLU A 599 -25.72 27.19 -27.07
C GLU A 599 -24.28 26.63 -27.10
N GLN A 600 -23.93 25.69 -26.21
CA GLN A 600 -22.57 25.12 -26.19
C GLN A 600 -22.40 23.98 -27.19
N THR A 601 -21.21 23.89 -27.80
CA THR A 601 -20.82 22.77 -28.67
C THR A 601 -20.98 21.43 -27.96
N PRO A 602 -21.52 20.38 -28.62
CA PRO A 602 -21.93 19.15 -27.95
C PRO A 602 -20.74 18.38 -27.39
N LEU A 603 -20.52 18.46 -26.08
CA LEU A 603 -19.48 17.73 -25.35
C LEU A 603 -19.61 16.21 -25.58
N SER A 604 -18.48 15.52 -25.71
CA SER A 604 -18.49 14.06 -25.88
C SER A 604 -19.11 13.35 -24.67
N MET A 605 -19.68 12.16 -24.89
CA MET A 605 -20.32 11.36 -23.84
C MET A 605 -19.40 11.10 -22.62
N ILE A 606 -18.11 10.89 -22.86
CA ILE A 606 -17.11 10.66 -21.80
C ILE A 606 -16.78 11.96 -21.04
N GLN A 607 -16.80 13.13 -21.69
CA GLN A 607 -16.68 14.43 -21.01
C GLN A 607 -17.93 14.76 -20.18
N GLN A 608 -19.11 14.33 -20.61
CA GLN A 608 -20.33 14.49 -19.81
C GLN A 608 -20.35 13.58 -18.56
N LEU A 609 -19.66 12.43 -18.59
CA LEU A 609 -19.62 11.44 -17.49
C LEU A 609 -18.46 11.63 -16.51
N PHE A 610 -17.25 11.91 -17.00
CA PHE A 610 -16.01 11.99 -16.21
C PHE A 610 -15.32 13.37 -16.26
N GLY A 611 -15.73 14.27 -17.17
CA GLY A 611 -15.02 15.52 -17.43
C GLY A 611 -15.29 16.61 -16.39
N MET A 612 -14.32 16.89 -15.52
CA MET A 612 -14.36 18.04 -14.63
C MET A 612 -13.88 19.29 -15.38
N GLN A 613 -14.71 20.31 -15.58
CA GLN A 613 -14.26 21.57 -16.18
C GLN A 613 -13.38 22.33 -15.16
N VAL A 614 -12.18 22.73 -15.59
CA VAL A 614 -11.19 23.45 -14.77
C VAL A 614 -10.63 24.63 -15.54
N ALA A 615 -10.86 25.83 -14.99
CA ALA A 615 -10.17 27.06 -15.39
C ALA A 615 -8.75 27.07 -14.82
N SER A 616 -7.75 27.22 -15.70
CA SER A 616 -6.37 27.47 -15.32
C SER A 616 -6.08 28.95 -15.51
N ILE A 617 -6.02 29.71 -14.42
CA ILE A 617 -5.67 31.13 -14.43
C ILE A 617 -4.17 31.27 -14.16
N SER A 618 -3.42 31.69 -15.19
CA SER A 618 -1.98 31.97 -15.10
C SER A 618 -1.73 33.47 -14.96
N LYS A 619 -1.24 33.89 -13.79
CA LYS A 619 -0.81 35.28 -13.51
C LYS A 619 0.72 35.40 -13.64
N CYS A 620 1.15 36.32 -14.51
CA CYS A 620 2.55 36.68 -14.68
C CYS A 620 3.00 37.67 -13.58
N GLN A 621 4.32 37.81 -13.37
CA GLN A 621 4.88 38.87 -12.52
C GLN A 621 4.55 40.29 -13.02
N CYS A 622 4.26 40.47 -14.32
CA CYS A 622 3.77 41.73 -14.88
C CYS A 622 2.25 41.92 -14.72
N GLU A 623 1.64 41.33 -13.67
CA GLU A 623 0.22 41.35 -13.30
C GLU A 623 -0.79 40.75 -14.29
N ILE A 624 -0.45 40.64 -15.58
CA ILE A 624 -1.30 40.07 -16.64
C ILE A 624 -1.73 38.64 -16.29
N GLN A 625 -3.04 38.41 -16.46
CA GLN A 625 -3.69 37.12 -16.25
C GLN A 625 -4.13 36.55 -17.60
N SER A 626 -4.01 35.23 -17.73
CA SER A 626 -4.51 34.45 -18.87
C SER A 626 -5.34 33.29 -18.33
N GLU A 627 -6.56 33.10 -18.85
CA GLU A 627 -7.42 31.98 -18.46
C GLU A 627 -7.45 30.95 -19.60
N ARG A 628 -7.31 29.67 -19.24
CA ARG A 628 -7.49 28.55 -20.15
C ARG A 628 -8.39 27.49 -19.52
N LEU A 629 -9.52 27.21 -20.14
CA LEU A 629 -10.39 26.09 -19.77
C LEU A 629 -9.77 24.75 -20.21
N THR A 630 -9.93 23.74 -19.36
CA THR A 630 -9.47 22.35 -19.58
C THR A 630 -10.46 21.37 -18.95
N THR A 631 -10.53 20.13 -19.44
CA THR A 631 -11.49 19.10 -19.00
C THR A 631 -10.81 17.79 -18.58
N PRO A 632 -10.00 17.78 -17.50
CA PRO A 632 -9.41 16.54 -16.97
C PRO A 632 -10.47 15.50 -16.56
N PHE A 633 -10.21 14.23 -16.90
CA PHE A 633 -11.01 13.06 -16.53
C PHE A 633 -10.60 12.41 -15.19
N VAL A 634 -9.39 12.72 -14.69
CA VAL A 634 -8.79 12.08 -13.51
C VAL A 634 -8.12 13.14 -12.63
N VAL A 635 -8.26 13.00 -11.31
CA VAL A 635 -7.60 13.84 -10.30
C VAL A 635 -6.46 13.05 -9.63
N ASP A 636 -5.22 13.53 -9.73
CA ASP A 636 -4.07 12.94 -9.04
C ASP A 636 -3.88 13.55 -7.65
N LEU A 637 -3.92 12.74 -6.58
CA LEU A 637 -3.65 13.20 -5.22
C LEU A 637 -2.17 13.57 -5.05
N GLN A 638 -1.91 14.78 -4.54
CA GLN A 638 -0.55 15.25 -4.27
C GLN A 638 -0.24 15.31 -2.78
N PHE A 639 0.59 14.37 -2.32
CA PHE A 639 1.12 14.34 -0.95
C PHE A 639 2.36 15.25 -0.85
N PHE A 640 2.40 16.11 0.18
CA PHE A 640 3.51 17.03 0.39
C PHE A 640 4.76 16.29 0.89
N SER A 641 5.79 16.22 0.04
CA SER A 641 7.09 15.63 0.40
C SER A 641 7.88 16.53 1.37
N LYS A 642 8.59 15.92 2.33
CA LYS A 642 9.35 16.60 3.41
C LYS A 642 10.58 17.40 2.95
N ASN A 643 10.79 17.60 1.64
CA ASN A 643 12.02 18.15 1.08
C ASN A 643 12.11 19.69 1.02
N HIS A 644 11.05 20.44 1.36
CA HIS A 644 11.15 21.89 1.51
C HIS A 644 11.81 22.30 2.83
N LYS A 645 13.15 22.38 2.82
CA LYS A 645 13.90 23.13 3.84
C LYS A 645 13.45 24.59 3.81
N GLY A 646 12.77 25.04 4.86
CA GLY A 646 12.42 26.45 5.05
C GLY A 646 10.94 26.82 4.88
N LYS A 647 10.05 26.19 5.65
CA LYS A 647 8.90 26.85 6.30
C LYS A 647 8.26 25.94 7.33
N GLU A 648 8.56 26.18 8.61
CA GLU A 648 7.84 25.57 9.73
C GLU A 648 6.48 26.26 9.89
N ARG A 649 5.38 25.51 9.73
CA ARG A 649 4.07 25.71 10.37
C ARG A 649 3.12 24.57 9.98
N GLU A 650 2.10 24.38 10.81
CA GLU A 650 1.01 23.39 10.65
C GLU A 650 1.41 21.90 10.79
N SER A 651 1.76 21.50 12.01
CA SER A 651 1.76 20.10 12.47
C SER A 651 0.33 19.55 12.69
N LYS A 652 -0.54 19.68 11.67
CA LYS A 652 -1.84 18.99 11.63
C LYS A 652 -1.78 17.82 10.65
N THR A 653 -2.26 16.66 11.07
CA THR A 653 -2.55 15.53 10.20
C THR A 653 -3.64 15.95 9.20
N LYS A 654 -3.29 16.13 7.93
CA LYS A 654 -4.24 16.51 6.89
C LYS A 654 -5.20 15.34 6.61
N THR A 655 -6.49 15.63 6.56
CA THR A 655 -7.52 14.65 6.20
C THR A 655 -7.44 14.32 4.70
N PHE A 656 -8.06 13.21 4.27
CA PHE A 656 -8.23 12.92 2.84
C PHE A 656 -8.92 14.08 2.11
N VAL A 657 -9.92 14.69 2.75
CA VAL A 657 -10.67 15.86 2.27
C VAL A 657 -9.76 17.06 2.00
N ASP A 658 -8.83 17.37 2.90
CA ASP A 658 -7.85 18.45 2.71
C ASP A 658 -6.92 18.19 1.52
N ILE A 659 -6.44 16.95 1.37
CA ILE A 659 -5.53 16.56 0.29
C ILE A 659 -6.26 16.59 -1.05
N LEU A 660 -7.50 16.10 -1.13
CA LEU A 660 -8.32 16.14 -2.35
C LEU A 660 -8.62 17.58 -2.76
N ARG A 661 -9.06 18.44 -1.82
CA ARG A 661 -9.29 19.88 -2.07
C ARG A 661 -8.03 20.56 -2.62
N THR A 662 -6.88 20.33 -1.99
CA THR A 662 -5.59 20.91 -2.41
C THR A 662 -5.12 20.38 -3.77
N SER A 663 -5.45 19.14 -4.11
CA SER A 663 -5.08 18.51 -5.38
C SER A 663 -5.92 19.03 -6.55
N ILE A 664 -7.19 19.38 -6.31
CA ILE A 664 -8.08 20.01 -7.30
C ILE A 664 -7.74 21.50 -7.48
N GLN A 665 -7.71 22.28 -6.38
CA GLN A 665 -7.42 23.72 -6.41
C GLN A 665 -5.90 24.01 -6.45
N ARG A 666 -5.19 23.29 -7.31
CA ARG A 666 -3.72 23.28 -7.35
C ARG A 666 -3.14 24.60 -7.86
N GLU A 667 -2.23 25.19 -7.10
CA GLU A 667 -1.35 26.27 -7.54
C GLU A 667 0.01 25.70 -7.98
N ILE A 668 0.50 26.12 -9.16
CA ILE A 668 1.77 25.68 -9.74
C ILE A 668 2.60 26.92 -10.09
N GLN A 669 3.84 26.97 -9.60
CA GLN A 669 4.82 27.96 -10.04
C GLN A 669 5.71 27.33 -11.12
N GLN A 670 5.67 27.87 -12.32
CA GLN A 670 6.46 27.38 -13.45
C GLN A 670 6.95 28.53 -14.33
N LYS A 671 8.06 28.34 -15.05
CA LYS A 671 8.48 29.31 -16.06
C LYS A 671 7.61 29.15 -17.30
N ALA A 672 6.87 30.19 -17.65
CA ALA A 672 6.05 30.25 -18.85
C ALA A 672 6.50 31.43 -19.72
N TRP A 673 6.35 31.29 -21.04
CA TRP A 673 6.47 32.44 -21.93
C TRP A 673 5.36 33.44 -21.63
N CYS A 674 5.68 34.73 -21.66
CA CYS A 674 4.70 35.81 -21.51
C CYS A 674 4.89 36.82 -22.64
N ASP A 675 3.88 36.98 -23.50
CA ASP A 675 3.95 37.80 -24.71
C ASP A 675 4.16 39.30 -24.43
N ASN A 676 3.78 39.77 -23.24
CA ASN A 676 4.07 41.14 -22.79
C ASN A 676 5.52 41.31 -22.26
N CYS A 677 6.14 40.25 -21.77
CA CYS A 677 7.53 40.29 -21.27
C CYS A 677 8.57 39.77 -22.29
N GLN A 678 8.12 39.14 -23.38
CA GLN A 678 8.92 38.53 -24.45
C GLN A 678 10.05 37.61 -23.92
N GLN A 679 9.77 36.91 -22.81
CA GLN A 679 10.71 35.98 -22.17
C GLN A 679 9.97 34.96 -21.28
N TYR A 680 10.71 33.94 -20.81
CA TYR A 680 10.23 32.93 -19.87
C TYR A 680 10.25 33.42 -18.41
N VAL A 681 9.13 33.97 -17.94
CA VAL A 681 8.96 34.53 -16.59
C VAL A 681 8.40 33.45 -15.64
N PRO A 682 8.73 33.47 -14.33
CA PRO A 682 8.02 32.67 -13.33
C PRO A 682 6.55 33.12 -13.22
N THR A 683 5.63 32.23 -13.56
CA THR A 683 4.18 32.48 -13.64
C THR A 683 3.46 31.56 -12.65
N THR A 684 2.52 32.12 -11.87
CA THR A 684 1.66 31.36 -10.95
C THR A 684 0.40 30.91 -11.70
N ALA A 685 0.26 29.60 -11.90
CA ALA A 685 -0.92 28.99 -12.51
C ALA A 685 -1.81 28.38 -11.42
N LYS A 686 -2.97 28.99 -11.15
CA LYS A 686 -3.97 28.48 -10.21
C LYS A 686 -5.07 27.74 -10.99
N LYS A 687 -5.34 26.50 -10.61
CA LYS A 687 -6.48 25.73 -11.11
C LYS A 687 -7.72 25.95 -10.25
N ILE A 688 -8.86 26.14 -10.91
CA ILE A 688 -10.17 26.42 -10.31
C ILE A 688 -11.22 25.54 -11.01
N PRO A 689 -11.90 24.62 -10.30
CA PRO A 689 -12.99 23.83 -10.89
C PRO A 689 -14.21 24.72 -11.17
N LYS A 690 -14.88 24.46 -12.30
CA LYS A 690 -16.07 25.17 -12.80
C LYS A 690 -17.30 24.25 -12.91
N SER A 691 -17.09 22.93 -12.98
CA SER A 691 -18.15 21.91 -12.89
C SER A 691 -17.70 20.73 -12.04
N LEU A 692 -18.64 19.88 -11.64
CA LEU A 692 -18.42 18.65 -10.88
C LEU A 692 -18.97 17.45 -11.68
N PRO A 693 -18.15 16.45 -12.05
CA PRO A 693 -18.58 15.36 -12.94
C PRO A 693 -19.54 14.36 -12.26
N PRO A 694 -20.40 13.65 -13.00
CA PRO A 694 -21.22 12.57 -12.44
C PRO A 694 -20.41 11.42 -11.81
N VAL A 695 -19.24 11.08 -12.37
CA VAL A 695 -18.31 10.10 -11.79
C VAL A 695 -16.90 10.72 -11.71
N LEU A 696 -16.30 10.65 -10.52
CA LEU A 696 -15.00 11.21 -10.19
C LEU A 696 -13.95 10.08 -10.06
N SER A 697 -13.01 10.04 -11.00
CA SER A 697 -11.84 9.13 -10.96
C SER A 697 -10.66 9.80 -10.26
N ILE A 698 -10.10 9.16 -9.23
CA ILE A 698 -9.01 9.69 -8.41
C ILE A 698 -7.83 8.71 -8.41
N ASN A 699 -6.66 9.20 -8.79
CA ASN A 699 -5.38 8.50 -8.71
C ASN A 699 -4.72 8.77 -7.35
N CYS A 700 -4.34 7.73 -6.60
CA CYS A 700 -3.79 7.86 -5.24
C CYS A 700 -2.29 8.23 -5.18
N GLY A 701 -1.64 8.48 -6.31
CA GLY A 701 -0.19 8.64 -6.38
C GLY A 701 0.55 7.29 -6.33
N ALA A 702 1.85 7.29 -6.59
CA ALA A 702 2.63 6.05 -6.74
C ALA A 702 4.05 6.14 -6.15
N GLY A 703 4.61 4.98 -5.82
CA GLY A 703 5.98 4.84 -5.32
C GLY A 703 6.26 5.66 -4.06
N THR A 704 7.47 6.20 -3.95
CA THR A 704 7.96 6.95 -2.77
C THR A 704 7.29 8.30 -2.54
N SER A 705 6.30 8.69 -3.35
CA SER A 705 5.54 9.94 -3.17
C SER A 705 4.46 9.85 -2.09
N VAL A 706 3.93 8.64 -1.83
CA VAL A 706 2.80 8.41 -0.92
C VAL A 706 3.30 7.94 0.45
N PRO A 707 3.08 8.68 1.54
CA PRO A 707 3.38 8.20 2.88
C PRO A 707 2.36 7.10 3.27
N ILE A 708 2.76 5.83 3.18
CA ILE A 708 1.94 4.66 3.53
C ILE A 708 1.47 4.69 5.00
N GLU A 709 2.09 5.53 5.83
CA GLU A 709 1.64 5.86 7.20
C GLU A 709 0.28 6.55 7.24
N ILE A 710 -0.04 7.43 6.29
CA ILE A 710 -1.29 8.22 6.28
C ILE A 710 -2.52 7.32 6.17
N TRP A 711 -2.52 6.37 5.22
CA TRP A 711 -3.59 5.38 5.04
C TRP A 711 -3.79 4.45 6.24
N ARG A 712 -2.80 4.35 7.15
CA ARG A 712 -2.86 3.56 8.39
C ARG A 712 -3.34 4.36 9.60
N THR A 713 -3.56 5.67 9.46
CA THR A 713 -4.11 6.51 10.54
C THR A 713 -5.57 6.14 10.79
N HIS A 714 -5.93 5.86 12.04
CA HIS A 714 -7.28 5.46 12.42
C HIS A 714 -7.65 6.17 13.73
N ASP A 715 -8.47 7.21 13.66
CA ASP A 715 -8.82 8.08 14.80
C ASP A 715 -9.89 7.43 15.70
N GLY A 716 -9.70 6.16 16.03
CA GLY A 716 -10.56 5.33 16.88
C GLY A 716 -11.93 4.95 16.30
N GLN A 717 -12.56 5.82 15.50
CA GLN A 717 -13.96 5.69 15.07
C GLN A 717 -14.17 5.61 13.55
N SER A 718 -13.21 6.06 12.73
CA SER A 718 -13.30 6.02 11.27
C SER A 718 -11.95 5.69 10.61
N ALA A 719 -12.03 5.14 9.40
CA ALA A 719 -10.87 4.94 8.52
C ALA A 719 -10.57 6.23 7.74
N TRP A 720 -9.30 6.47 7.41
CA TRP A 720 -8.85 7.72 6.74
C TRP A 720 -9.41 7.93 5.32
N LEU A 721 -9.95 6.88 4.67
CA LEU A 721 -10.64 6.98 3.38
C LEU A 721 -12.16 7.17 3.62
N PRO A 722 -12.74 8.36 3.31
CA PRO A 722 -14.15 8.64 3.58
C PRO A 722 -15.08 7.88 2.65
N LYS A 723 -16.15 7.28 3.19
CA LYS A 723 -17.17 6.56 2.41
C LYS A 723 -17.96 7.47 1.46
N ARG A 724 -18.23 8.70 1.91
CA ARG A 724 -18.99 9.74 1.20
C ARG A 724 -18.31 11.09 1.36
N ILE A 725 -18.31 11.86 0.28
CA ILE A 725 -17.76 13.22 0.25
C ILE A 725 -18.76 14.17 -0.40
N SER A 726 -18.93 15.34 0.19
CA SER A 726 -19.69 16.45 -0.37
C SER A 726 -18.72 17.46 -0.97
N MET A 727 -19.02 17.96 -2.17
CA MET A 727 -18.29 19.02 -2.85
C MET A 727 -19.25 20.16 -3.17
N ASP A 728 -18.85 21.39 -2.84
CA ASP A 728 -19.68 22.58 -3.00
C ASP A 728 -18.84 23.70 -3.63
N LEU A 729 -19.34 24.33 -4.69
CA LEU A 729 -18.69 25.44 -5.39
C LEU A 729 -19.37 26.76 -5.01
N ASP A 730 -18.73 27.55 -4.13
CA ASP A 730 -19.22 28.89 -3.79
C ASP A 730 -19.31 29.80 -5.04
N ASP A 731 -20.11 30.88 -4.99
CA ASP A 731 -20.18 31.89 -6.05
C ASP A 731 -18.85 32.60 -6.36
N ASN A 732 -17.85 32.47 -5.48
CA ASN A 732 -16.48 32.94 -5.67
C ASN A 732 -15.53 31.87 -6.27
N ASP A 733 -16.07 30.83 -6.91
CA ASP A 733 -15.37 29.63 -7.40
C ASP A 733 -14.52 28.89 -6.33
N LEU A 734 -14.87 29.05 -5.05
CA LEU A 734 -14.18 28.37 -3.96
C LEU A 734 -14.79 26.99 -3.75
N LEU A 735 -14.09 25.95 -4.20
CA LEU A 735 -14.43 24.57 -3.84
C LEU A 735 -14.28 24.40 -2.32
N THR A 736 -15.34 23.99 -1.65
CA THR A 736 -15.29 23.34 -0.33
C THR A 736 -15.52 21.84 -0.51
N VAL A 737 -14.82 21.03 0.30
CA VAL A 737 -15.00 19.57 0.35
C VAL A 737 -15.21 19.19 1.80
N LYS A 738 -16.14 18.27 2.06
CA LYS A 738 -16.54 17.82 3.41
C LYS A 738 -16.73 16.30 3.42
N GLU A 739 -16.40 15.63 4.51
CA GLU A 739 -16.79 14.23 4.72
C GLU A 739 -18.25 14.16 5.20
N LEU A 740 -19.00 13.16 4.76
CA LEU A 740 -20.38 12.92 5.20
C LEU A 740 -20.47 11.63 6.03
N PRO A 741 -21.15 11.65 7.20
CA PRO A 741 -21.47 10.43 7.95
C PRO A 741 -22.26 9.40 7.12
N SER A 742 -22.11 8.11 7.45
CA SER A 742 -22.80 7.00 6.76
C SER A 742 -24.32 7.18 6.77
N ASP A 743 -24.86 7.66 7.89
CA ASP A 743 -26.30 7.72 8.19
C ASP A 743 -26.90 9.12 7.97
N ALA A 744 -26.12 10.06 7.41
CA ALA A 744 -26.60 11.40 7.10
C ALA A 744 -27.68 11.33 6.00
N ILE A 745 -28.86 11.85 6.30
CA ILE A 745 -29.92 12.07 5.29
C ILE A 745 -29.41 13.16 4.34
N VAL A 746 -29.21 12.79 3.08
CA VAL A 746 -28.82 13.74 2.03
C VAL A 746 -30.09 14.33 1.43
N ASP A 747 -30.30 15.63 1.63
CA ASP A 747 -31.43 16.36 1.03
C ASP A 747 -31.25 16.46 -0.49
N VAL A 748 -31.85 15.49 -1.21
CA VAL A 748 -31.86 15.42 -2.68
C VAL A 748 -32.41 16.73 -3.27
N ASN A 749 -33.42 17.32 -2.62
CA ASN A 749 -34.05 18.58 -3.03
C ASN A 749 -33.08 19.78 -3.11
N THR A 750 -32.00 19.79 -2.31
CA THR A 750 -30.98 20.86 -2.34
C THR A 750 -29.87 20.58 -3.36
N SER A 751 -29.83 19.36 -3.92
CA SER A 751 -28.80 18.91 -4.88
C SER A 751 -29.06 19.39 -6.32
N GLY A 752 -30.20 20.04 -6.59
CA GLY A 752 -30.61 20.48 -7.93
C GLY A 752 -29.81 21.63 -8.56
N SER A 753 -28.72 22.08 -7.93
CA SER A 753 -27.79 23.05 -8.54
C SER A 753 -26.54 22.34 -9.06
N SER A 754 -26.01 22.77 -10.21
CA SER A 754 -24.78 22.22 -10.80
C SER A 754 -23.50 22.49 -9.97
N LYS A 755 -23.61 23.27 -8.89
CA LYS A 755 -22.52 23.69 -8.01
C LYS A 755 -22.27 22.76 -6.82
N ASN A 756 -23.27 22.00 -6.39
CA ASN A 756 -23.16 21.03 -5.29
C ASN A 756 -23.18 19.60 -5.84
N ALA A 757 -22.38 18.71 -5.24
CA ALA A 757 -22.32 17.29 -5.59
C ALA A 757 -22.03 16.44 -4.35
N ASN A 758 -22.92 15.47 -4.08
CA ASN A 758 -22.72 14.49 -3.03
C ASN A 758 -22.32 13.16 -3.66
N TYR A 759 -21.11 12.69 -3.35
CA TYR A 759 -20.53 11.48 -3.91
C TYR A 759 -20.45 10.34 -2.88
N GLU A 760 -20.61 9.12 -3.36
CA GLU A 760 -20.40 7.88 -2.62
C GLU A 760 -19.31 7.04 -3.30
N LEU A 761 -18.45 6.38 -2.51
CA LEU A 761 -17.38 5.53 -3.03
C LEU A 761 -17.98 4.31 -3.73
N MET A 762 -17.67 4.16 -5.01
CA MET A 762 -18.14 3.09 -5.89
C MET A 762 -17.11 1.96 -6.02
N ALA A 763 -15.82 2.28 -6.13
CA ALA A 763 -14.77 1.26 -6.25
C ALA A 763 -13.39 1.73 -5.73
N VAL A 764 -12.57 0.75 -5.36
CA VAL A 764 -11.18 0.90 -4.91
C VAL A 764 -10.31 -0.14 -5.60
N ILE A 765 -9.34 0.28 -6.40
CA ILE A 765 -8.25 -0.59 -6.86
C ILE A 765 -7.12 -0.50 -5.83
N SER A 766 -6.72 -1.64 -5.27
CA SER A 766 -5.60 -1.76 -4.33
C SER A 766 -4.46 -2.56 -4.93
N GLN A 767 -3.23 -2.12 -4.73
CA GLN A 767 -2.04 -2.95 -4.91
C GLN A 767 -1.89 -3.86 -3.69
N VAL A 768 -1.67 -5.14 -3.94
CA VAL A 768 -1.34 -6.15 -2.94
C VAL A 768 0.12 -6.57 -3.13
N ARG A 769 0.91 -6.55 -2.05
CA ARG A 769 2.33 -6.94 -2.05
C ARG A 769 2.69 -7.68 -0.77
N VAL A 770 3.26 -8.88 -0.93
CA VAL A 770 3.91 -9.63 0.16
C VAL A 770 5.43 -9.49 0.01
N GLU A 771 6.19 -9.58 1.10
CA GLU A 771 7.65 -9.70 0.99
C GLU A 771 8.02 -10.91 0.10
N LYS A 772 8.74 -10.66 -1.01
CA LYS A 772 9.22 -11.66 -1.97
C LYS A 772 8.13 -12.39 -2.76
N GLU A 773 6.95 -11.79 -2.92
CA GLU A 773 5.99 -12.17 -3.97
C GLU A 773 5.81 -10.99 -4.93
N ILE A 774 5.64 -11.27 -6.23
CA ILE A 774 5.38 -10.24 -7.26
C ILE A 774 4.10 -9.49 -6.88
N PRO A 775 4.11 -8.14 -6.80
CA PRO A 775 2.90 -7.38 -6.51
C PRO A 775 1.82 -7.61 -7.58
N HIS A 776 0.55 -7.47 -7.21
CA HIS A 776 -0.58 -7.52 -8.15
C HIS A 776 -1.65 -6.51 -7.73
N LEU A 777 -2.70 -6.39 -8.53
CA LEU A 777 -3.81 -5.47 -8.31
C LEU A 777 -5.09 -6.25 -8.03
N VAL A 778 -5.93 -5.73 -7.13
CA VAL A 778 -7.27 -6.25 -6.86
C VAL A 778 -8.27 -5.09 -6.85
N ALA A 779 -9.48 -5.33 -7.32
CA ALA A 779 -10.56 -4.34 -7.33
C ALA A 779 -11.64 -4.69 -6.30
N PHE A 780 -11.95 -3.75 -5.42
CA PHE A 780 -13.18 -3.76 -4.63
C PHE A 780 -14.21 -2.93 -5.37
N VAL A 781 -15.39 -3.50 -5.63
CA VAL A 781 -16.47 -2.82 -6.35
C VAL A 781 -17.78 -2.94 -5.57
N LYS A 782 -18.49 -1.82 -5.46
CA LYS A 782 -19.84 -1.76 -4.90
C LYS A 782 -20.85 -1.96 -6.02
N VAL A 783 -21.56 -3.09 -6.01
CA VAL A 783 -22.54 -3.41 -7.06
C VAL A 783 -23.78 -2.53 -6.88
N PRO A 784 -24.37 -1.98 -7.96
CA PRO A 784 -25.61 -1.21 -7.89
C PRO A 784 -26.75 -2.02 -7.25
N LYS A 785 -27.61 -1.35 -6.46
CA LYS A 785 -28.74 -1.99 -5.73
C LYS A 785 -29.72 -2.75 -6.65
N SER A 786 -29.79 -2.40 -7.93
CA SER A 786 -30.59 -3.05 -8.97
C SER A 786 -30.03 -4.39 -9.46
N GLU A 787 -28.73 -4.63 -9.27
CA GLU A 787 -27.99 -5.79 -9.77
C GLU A 787 -27.46 -6.68 -8.61
N LEU A 788 -27.94 -6.44 -7.38
CA LEU A 788 -27.46 -7.10 -6.17
C LEU A 788 -28.24 -8.40 -5.88
N GLU A 789 -27.51 -9.49 -5.63
CA GLU A 789 -28.09 -10.76 -5.20
C GLU A 789 -28.80 -10.61 -3.82
N SER A 790 -30.03 -11.11 -3.69
CA SER A 790 -30.81 -11.08 -2.44
C SER A 790 -30.21 -11.93 -1.30
N THR A 791 -29.26 -12.80 -1.63
CA THR A 791 -28.48 -13.65 -0.73
C THR A 791 -27.17 -13.02 -0.24
N SER A 792 -26.80 -11.83 -0.76
CA SER A 792 -25.51 -11.20 -0.46
C SER A 792 -25.44 -10.63 0.96
N LYS A 793 -24.27 -10.75 1.62
CA LYS A 793 -24.05 -10.20 2.97
C LYS A 793 -23.71 -8.71 2.97
N SER A 794 -23.39 -8.15 1.80
CA SER A 794 -22.79 -6.83 1.61
C SER A 794 -22.91 -6.41 0.13
N PRO A 795 -23.03 -5.12 -0.20
CA PRO A 795 -22.98 -4.65 -1.59
C PRO A 795 -21.57 -4.68 -2.21
N TRP A 796 -20.53 -5.00 -1.43
CA TRP A 796 -19.14 -4.99 -1.86
C TRP A 796 -18.64 -6.37 -2.30
N TYR A 797 -17.97 -6.41 -3.46
CA TYR A 797 -17.34 -7.60 -4.00
C TYR A 797 -15.86 -7.32 -4.30
N LEU A 798 -15.01 -8.30 -3.98
CA LEU A 798 -13.60 -8.34 -4.31
C LEU A 798 -13.40 -9.14 -5.60
N PHE A 799 -12.76 -8.52 -6.58
CA PHE A 799 -12.29 -9.12 -7.82
C PHE A 799 -10.76 -9.20 -7.77
N ASN A 800 -10.25 -10.43 -7.62
CA ASN A 800 -8.84 -10.80 -7.75
C ASN A 800 -8.74 -11.67 -9.02
N ASP A 801 -8.74 -11.01 -10.17
CA ASP A 801 -8.84 -11.59 -11.51
C ASP A 801 -10.05 -12.53 -11.68
N PHE A 802 -9.83 -13.85 -11.60
CA PHE A 802 -10.88 -14.88 -11.75
C PHE A 802 -11.47 -15.37 -10.42
N LEU A 803 -10.94 -14.89 -9.29
CA LEU A 803 -11.50 -15.08 -7.96
C LEU A 803 -12.43 -13.91 -7.65
N VAL A 804 -13.72 -14.20 -7.42
CA VAL A 804 -14.73 -13.22 -7.04
C VAL A 804 -15.35 -13.61 -5.70
N LYS A 805 -15.34 -12.68 -4.74
CA LYS A 805 -15.86 -12.93 -3.38
C LYS A 805 -16.67 -11.74 -2.85
N ASN A 806 -17.82 -11.99 -2.25
CA ASN A 806 -18.54 -11.00 -1.46
C ASN A 806 -17.77 -10.67 -0.16
N VAL A 807 -17.56 -9.39 0.14
CA VAL A 807 -16.75 -8.92 1.28
C VAL A 807 -17.47 -7.86 2.11
N THR A 808 -17.21 -7.81 3.41
CA THR A 808 -17.81 -6.79 4.29
C THR A 808 -17.24 -5.41 3.96
N GLU A 809 -18.04 -4.36 4.19
CA GLU A 809 -17.57 -2.97 3.98
C GLU A 809 -16.31 -2.66 4.79
N GLN A 810 -16.23 -3.14 6.04
CA GLN A 810 -15.05 -2.95 6.90
C GLN A 810 -13.75 -3.44 6.25
N GLU A 811 -13.77 -4.56 5.53
CA GLU A 811 -12.57 -5.11 4.87
C GLU A 811 -12.14 -4.27 3.64
N VAL A 812 -13.07 -3.55 3.00
CA VAL A 812 -12.74 -2.60 1.93
C VAL A 812 -11.90 -1.44 2.48
N PHE A 813 -12.36 -0.84 3.59
CA PHE A 813 -11.72 0.31 4.23
C PHE A 813 -10.55 -0.04 5.18
N ASN A 814 -10.32 -1.33 5.48
CA ASN A 814 -9.18 -1.75 6.28
C ASN A 814 -7.86 -1.60 5.51
N PHE A 815 -6.97 -0.72 5.97
CA PHE A 815 -5.62 -0.53 5.43
C PHE A 815 -4.52 -0.73 6.49
N GLN A 816 -4.81 -1.40 7.62
CA GLN A 816 -3.84 -1.61 8.70
C GLN A 816 -2.68 -2.53 8.28
N GLY A 817 -2.94 -3.48 7.38
CA GLY A 817 -1.94 -4.40 6.84
C GLY A 817 -0.99 -3.73 5.84
N VAL A 818 0.32 -3.84 6.09
CA VAL A 818 1.41 -3.31 5.22
C VAL A 818 1.36 -3.86 3.78
N TRP A 819 0.63 -4.96 3.56
CA TRP A 819 0.48 -5.64 2.28
C TRP A 819 -0.58 -5.05 1.35
N LYS A 820 -1.43 -4.12 1.81
CA LYS A 820 -2.52 -3.50 1.03
C LYS A 820 -2.29 -1.99 0.89
N THR A 821 -2.46 -1.43 -0.29
CA THR A 821 -2.37 0.03 -0.51
C THR A 821 -3.32 0.46 -1.63
N PRO A 822 -4.18 1.48 -1.44
CA PRO A 822 -5.09 1.96 -2.48
C PRO A 822 -4.33 2.74 -3.57
N VAL A 823 -4.79 2.62 -4.81
CA VAL A 823 -4.09 3.09 -6.02
C VAL A 823 -4.98 3.94 -6.91
N VAL A 824 -6.24 3.53 -7.09
CA VAL A 824 -7.27 4.26 -7.83
C VAL A 824 -8.59 4.17 -7.07
N LEU A 825 -9.33 5.27 -7.01
CA LEU A 825 -10.65 5.37 -6.38
C LEU A 825 -11.66 5.89 -7.40
N TYR A 826 -12.86 5.31 -7.41
CA TYR A 826 -14.00 5.81 -8.18
C TYR A 826 -15.12 6.22 -7.22
N TYR A 827 -15.57 7.46 -7.35
CA TYR A 827 -16.68 8.04 -6.61
C TYR A 827 -17.82 8.37 -7.59
N SER A 828 -19.05 7.91 -7.32
CA SER A 828 -20.24 8.27 -8.10
C SER A 828 -21.06 9.31 -7.37
N ARG A 829 -21.65 10.28 -8.08
CA ARG A 829 -22.74 11.10 -7.55
C ARG A 829 -23.90 10.20 -7.09
N VAL A 830 -24.55 10.57 -5.99
CA VAL A 830 -25.73 9.87 -5.44
C VAL A 830 -26.97 10.15 -6.29
N ASP A 831 -27.06 11.33 -6.87
CA ASP A 831 -28.13 11.84 -7.73
C ASP A 831 -27.91 11.55 -9.24
N ILE A 832 -27.01 10.61 -9.58
CA ILE A 832 -26.64 10.30 -10.97
C ILE A 832 -27.83 9.91 -11.85
N SER A 833 -28.82 9.19 -11.30
CA SER A 833 -30.04 8.78 -12.01
C SER A 833 -30.96 9.95 -12.37
N ASP A 834 -30.96 11.01 -11.55
CA ASP A 834 -31.78 12.19 -11.78
C ASP A 834 -31.05 13.17 -12.72
N LEU A 835 -29.73 13.30 -12.57
CA LEU A 835 -28.87 14.18 -13.37
C LEU A 835 -28.72 13.74 -14.82
N MET A 836 -28.65 12.42 -15.06
CA MET A 836 -28.37 11.86 -16.38
C MET A 836 -29.64 11.38 -17.10
N ASP A 837 -29.65 11.54 -18.42
CA ASP A 837 -30.63 10.94 -19.32
C ASP A 837 -29.94 9.94 -20.24
N THR A 838 -30.62 8.82 -20.53
CA THR A 838 -30.12 7.77 -21.43
C THR A 838 -31.11 7.43 -22.54
N SER A 839 -32.22 8.18 -22.65
CA SER A 839 -33.22 7.99 -23.72
C SER A 839 -32.70 8.40 -25.11
N ASP A 840 -31.81 9.40 -25.15
CA ASP A 840 -31.10 9.88 -26.35
C ASP A 840 -30.08 8.87 -26.94
N LEU A 841 -29.79 7.75 -26.26
CA LEU A 841 -28.82 6.76 -26.75
C LEU A 841 -29.43 5.83 -27.81
N PRO A 842 -28.81 5.68 -29.00
CA PRO A 842 -29.22 4.69 -30.00
C PRO A 842 -29.36 3.29 -29.40
N SER A 843 -30.58 2.77 -29.46
CA SER A 843 -31.02 1.50 -28.89
C SER A 843 -31.16 0.39 -29.94
N GLU A 844 -31.41 0.75 -31.20
CA GLU A 844 -31.37 -0.17 -32.33
C GLU A 844 -29.91 -0.50 -32.70
N ILE A 845 -29.66 -1.77 -33.02
CA ILE A 845 -28.36 -2.26 -33.47
C ILE A 845 -28.33 -2.23 -34.99
N ASP A 846 -27.29 -1.62 -35.55
CA ASP A 846 -26.97 -1.64 -36.98
C ASP A 846 -26.81 -3.08 -37.52
N LYS A 847 -27.62 -3.41 -38.53
CA LYS A 847 -27.69 -4.72 -39.19
C LYS A 847 -27.03 -4.75 -40.58
N SER A 848 -26.59 -3.59 -41.11
CA SER A 848 -26.03 -3.46 -42.47
C SER A 848 -24.88 -4.44 -42.75
N ILE A 849 -24.06 -4.69 -41.72
CA ILE A 849 -22.89 -5.58 -41.72
C ILE A 849 -23.17 -7.06 -42.09
N LEU A 850 -24.43 -7.48 -42.15
CA LEU A 850 -24.85 -8.81 -42.62
C LEU A 850 -25.26 -8.83 -44.11
N PHE A 851 -25.48 -7.66 -44.70
CA PHE A 851 -25.95 -7.46 -46.08
C PHE A 851 -24.86 -6.87 -46.99
N GLU A 852 -23.83 -6.23 -46.42
CA GLU A 852 -22.75 -5.58 -47.15
C GLU A 852 -21.51 -6.48 -47.35
N ASP A 853 -20.88 -6.34 -48.53
CA ASP A 853 -19.64 -7.04 -48.86
C ASP A 853 -18.41 -6.24 -48.42
N ILE A 854 -17.95 -6.50 -47.20
CA ILE A 854 -16.78 -5.82 -46.62
C ILE A 854 -15.53 -6.69 -46.82
N SER A 855 -14.52 -6.16 -47.50
CA SER A 855 -13.17 -6.76 -47.56
C SER A 855 -12.09 -5.68 -47.64
N ILE A 856 -10.91 -5.99 -47.09
CA ILE A 856 -9.69 -5.15 -47.16
C ILE A 856 -8.61 -5.71 -48.11
N SER A 857 -8.88 -6.83 -48.80
CA SER A 857 -7.94 -7.39 -49.78
C SER A 857 -7.86 -6.55 -51.06
N LYS A 858 -6.65 -6.39 -51.61
CA LYS A 858 -6.39 -5.77 -52.92
C LYS A 858 -6.57 -6.72 -54.12
N HIS A 859 -6.69 -8.03 -53.88
CA HIS A 859 -6.74 -9.07 -54.91
C HIS A 859 -7.97 -9.99 -54.77
N HIS A 860 -9.04 -9.46 -54.17
CA HIS A 860 -10.33 -10.13 -53.94
C HIS A 860 -10.96 -10.67 -55.23
N LEU A 861 -11.17 -11.98 -55.29
CA LEU A 861 -11.74 -12.67 -56.47
C LEU A 861 -13.27 -12.82 -56.36
N THR A 862 -14.00 -11.73 -56.59
CA THR A 862 -15.48 -11.68 -56.54
C THR A 862 -16.17 -12.80 -57.33
N ASN A 863 -15.63 -13.21 -58.48
CA ASN A 863 -16.18 -14.27 -59.34
C ASN A 863 -15.99 -15.71 -58.81
N LYS A 864 -15.39 -15.92 -57.63
CA LYS A 864 -15.15 -17.25 -57.03
C LYS A 864 -15.80 -17.44 -55.64
N LYS A 865 -16.73 -16.58 -55.23
CA LYS A 865 -17.36 -16.71 -53.91
C LYS A 865 -18.23 -17.96 -53.76
N LEU A 866 -18.02 -18.66 -52.65
CA LEU A 866 -18.92 -19.71 -52.16
C LEU A 866 -20.04 -19.13 -51.28
N SER A 867 -19.81 -17.97 -50.67
CA SER A 867 -20.76 -17.28 -49.78
C SER A 867 -21.74 -16.38 -50.53
N VAL A 868 -23.01 -16.46 -50.13
CA VAL A 868 -24.13 -15.64 -50.61
C VAL A 868 -24.68 -14.87 -49.42
N LEU A 869 -24.48 -13.55 -49.42
CA LEU A 869 -24.92 -12.63 -48.37
C LEU A 869 -26.43 -12.77 -48.06
N LEU A 870 -26.82 -12.32 -46.88
CA LEU A 870 -28.24 -12.22 -46.52
C LEU A 870 -28.87 -11.04 -47.26
N THR A 871 -30.19 -11.10 -47.47
CA THR A 871 -31.00 -9.94 -47.87
C THR A 871 -31.84 -9.46 -46.68
N PRO A 872 -32.39 -8.23 -46.67
CA PRO A 872 -33.18 -7.73 -45.55
C PRO A 872 -34.40 -8.59 -45.17
N GLU A 873 -34.95 -9.31 -46.15
CA GLU A 873 -36.07 -10.26 -45.98
C GLU A 873 -35.62 -11.60 -45.38
N GLU A 874 -34.32 -11.90 -45.42
CA GLU A 874 -33.68 -13.11 -44.88
C GLU A 874 -33.04 -12.85 -43.49
N LEU A 875 -33.42 -11.75 -42.82
CA LEU A 875 -32.90 -11.40 -41.49
C LEU A 875 -33.25 -12.48 -40.44
N PRO A 876 -32.26 -13.09 -39.76
CA PRO A 876 -32.49 -14.10 -38.73
C PRO A 876 -33.38 -13.61 -37.59
N GLN A 877 -34.20 -14.53 -37.06
CA GLN A 877 -35.10 -14.30 -35.94
C GLN A 877 -34.59 -15.04 -34.69
N PRO A 878 -35.07 -14.69 -33.48
CA PRO A 878 -34.77 -15.46 -32.27
C PRO A 878 -35.15 -16.93 -32.45
N GLY A 879 -34.18 -17.83 -32.29
CA GLY A 879 -34.32 -19.27 -32.53
C GLY A 879 -33.84 -19.77 -33.90
N THR A 880 -33.54 -18.90 -34.87
CA THR A 880 -33.06 -19.32 -36.20
C THR A 880 -31.75 -20.11 -36.11
N LEU A 881 -31.72 -21.26 -36.78
CA LEU A 881 -30.60 -22.19 -36.80
C LEU A 881 -29.50 -21.75 -37.78
N VAL A 882 -28.28 -21.61 -37.29
CA VAL A 882 -27.08 -21.34 -38.10
C VAL A 882 -26.01 -22.38 -37.81
N ALA A 883 -25.35 -22.89 -38.85
CA ALA A 883 -24.20 -23.77 -38.68
C ALA A 883 -22.93 -22.93 -38.72
N ILE A 884 -22.00 -23.17 -37.80
CA ILE A 884 -20.73 -22.44 -37.69
C ILE A 884 -19.56 -23.39 -37.49
N ASP A 885 -18.45 -23.05 -38.12
CA ASP A 885 -17.13 -23.59 -37.87
C ASP A 885 -16.10 -22.45 -38.00
N ALA A 886 -14.90 -22.62 -37.42
CA ALA A 886 -13.88 -21.58 -37.35
C ALA A 886 -12.47 -22.18 -37.29
N GLU A 887 -11.54 -21.58 -38.03
CA GLU A 887 -10.17 -22.07 -38.19
C GLU A 887 -9.12 -21.10 -37.62
N PHE A 888 -8.01 -21.67 -37.18
CA PHE A 888 -7.05 -21.01 -36.30
C PHE A 888 -5.60 -21.17 -36.73
N VAL A 889 -4.79 -20.16 -36.43
CA VAL A 889 -3.32 -20.19 -36.57
C VAL A 889 -2.64 -19.95 -35.22
N ALA A 890 -1.42 -20.45 -35.05
CA ALA A 890 -0.64 -20.27 -33.83
C ALA A 890 0.32 -19.06 -33.93
N LEU A 891 0.19 -18.14 -32.96
CA LEU A 891 1.09 -17.02 -32.75
C LEU A 891 2.28 -17.40 -31.85
N ASN A 892 2.08 -18.35 -30.92
CA ASN A 892 3.12 -18.88 -30.04
C ASN A 892 2.93 -20.40 -29.84
N GLN A 893 4.03 -21.15 -29.73
CA GLN A 893 4.04 -22.58 -29.39
C GLN A 893 3.87 -22.81 -27.86
N GLU A 894 3.72 -24.07 -27.42
CA GLU A 894 3.67 -24.38 -25.97
C GLU A 894 5.06 -24.35 -25.29
N GLU A 895 5.14 -23.71 -24.12
CA GLU A 895 6.34 -23.70 -23.28
C GLU A 895 6.15 -24.65 -22.10
N THR A 896 7.11 -25.56 -21.87
CA THR A 896 6.92 -26.67 -20.94
C THR A 896 8.15 -26.92 -20.06
N GLU A 897 7.93 -26.93 -18.75
CA GLU A 897 8.94 -27.25 -17.73
C GLU A 897 9.06 -28.78 -17.61
N PHE A 898 10.28 -29.29 -17.68
CA PHE A 898 10.61 -30.67 -17.29
C PHE A 898 11.32 -30.64 -15.94
N ARG A 899 10.74 -31.29 -14.93
CA ARG A 899 11.31 -31.38 -13.59
C ARG A 899 12.18 -32.62 -13.44
N SER A 900 13.05 -32.59 -12.43
CA SER A 900 13.97 -33.69 -12.09
C SER A 900 13.29 -34.94 -11.52
N ASP A 901 11.97 -34.89 -11.27
CA ASP A 901 11.10 -36.03 -10.98
C ASP A 901 10.47 -36.67 -12.24
N GLY A 902 10.78 -36.15 -13.44
CA GLY A 902 10.22 -36.59 -14.71
C GLY A 902 8.86 -35.98 -15.06
N THR A 903 8.29 -35.11 -14.23
CA THR A 903 7.02 -34.46 -14.54
C THR A 903 7.18 -33.34 -15.58
N LYS A 904 6.36 -33.39 -16.64
CA LYS A 904 6.18 -32.30 -17.61
C LYS A 904 5.03 -31.42 -17.13
N SER A 905 5.28 -30.14 -16.88
CA SER A 905 4.22 -29.15 -16.62
C SER A 905 4.25 -28.03 -17.66
N VAL A 906 3.10 -27.74 -18.28
CA VAL A 906 2.96 -26.63 -19.23
C VAL A 906 3.04 -25.31 -18.44
N ILE A 907 3.99 -24.44 -18.80
CA ILE A 907 4.10 -23.09 -18.26
C ILE A 907 3.11 -22.18 -19.00
N ARG A 908 3.19 -22.17 -20.33
CA ARG A 908 2.42 -21.31 -21.23
C ARG A 908 1.85 -22.16 -22.37
N PRO A 909 0.52 -22.19 -22.58
CA PRO A 909 -0.09 -22.92 -23.69
C PRO A 909 0.16 -22.19 -25.01
N SER A 910 0.02 -22.90 -26.13
CA SER A 910 0.07 -22.30 -27.47
C SER A 910 -0.99 -21.22 -27.63
N ARG A 911 -0.61 -20.02 -28.06
CA ARG A 911 -1.53 -18.91 -28.31
C ARG A 911 -2.08 -19.01 -29.73
N LEU A 912 -3.36 -19.35 -29.84
CA LEU A 912 -4.09 -19.39 -31.11
C LEU A 912 -4.81 -18.06 -31.40
N SER A 913 -4.99 -17.73 -32.67
CA SER A 913 -5.87 -16.66 -33.15
C SER A 913 -6.84 -17.19 -34.19
N LEU A 914 -8.07 -16.66 -34.20
CA LEU A 914 -9.00 -16.82 -35.32
C LEU A 914 -8.35 -16.33 -36.62
N ALA A 915 -8.52 -17.11 -37.69
CA ALA A 915 -7.93 -16.88 -39.00
C ALA A 915 -8.93 -17.08 -40.15
N ARG A 916 -9.96 -17.93 -40.00
CA ARG A 916 -11.14 -18.00 -40.88
C ARG A 916 -12.38 -18.34 -40.06
N VAL A 917 -13.56 -17.86 -40.48
CA VAL A 917 -14.86 -18.30 -39.93
C VAL A 917 -15.90 -18.45 -41.03
N SER A 918 -16.61 -19.57 -41.03
CA SER A 918 -17.67 -19.88 -41.99
C SER A 918 -19.01 -20.08 -41.27
N VAL A 919 -20.07 -19.41 -41.74
CA VAL A 919 -21.42 -19.52 -41.18
C VAL A 919 -22.44 -19.78 -42.28
N LEU A 920 -23.22 -20.85 -42.13
CA LEU A 920 -24.21 -21.35 -43.09
C LEU A 920 -25.62 -21.29 -42.52
N ARG A 921 -26.59 -21.16 -43.43
CA ARG A 921 -28.02 -21.23 -43.13
C ARG A 921 -28.41 -22.66 -42.72
N GLY A 922 -28.94 -22.84 -41.51
CA GLY A 922 -29.35 -24.14 -40.98
C GLY A 922 -30.70 -24.65 -41.51
N GLU A 923 -31.49 -23.76 -42.09
CA GLU A 923 -32.87 -23.98 -42.55
C GLU A 923 -33.27 -23.00 -43.66
N GLY A 924 -34.43 -23.21 -44.28
CA GLY A 924 -34.97 -22.37 -45.35
C GLY A 924 -34.52 -22.77 -46.77
N ALA A 925 -34.94 -21.99 -47.78
CA ALA A 925 -34.72 -22.35 -49.20
C ALA A 925 -33.26 -22.28 -49.67
N LYS A 926 -32.37 -21.63 -48.91
CA LYS A 926 -30.92 -21.53 -49.15
C LYS A 926 -30.11 -22.35 -48.12
N GLU A 927 -30.69 -23.41 -47.57
CA GLU A 927 -30.03 -24.27 -46.59
C GLU A 927 -28.65 -24.76 -47.08
N ASN A 928 -27.66 -24.86 -46.18
CA ASN A 928 -26.29 -25.28 -46.49
C ASN A 928 -25.54 -24.34 -47.48
N ILE A 929 -26.01 -23.10 -47.65
CA ILE A 929 -25.28 -22.04 -48.38
C ILE A 929 -24.69 -21.06 -47.35
N PRO A 930 -23.35 -20.85 -47.32
CA PRO A 930 -22.73 -19.88 -46.43
C PRO A 930 -23.19 -18.45 -46.73
N PHE A 931 -23.29 -17.63 -45.69
CA PHE A 931 -23.47 -16.18 -45.79
C PHE A 931 -22.31 -15.40 -45.17
N ILE A 932 -21.51 -16.06 -44.34
CA ILE A 932 -20.20 -15.60 -43.87
C ILE A 932 -19.18 -16.66 -44.30
N ASP A 933 -18.09 -16.22 -44.91
CA ASP A 933 -16.87 -16.99 -45.18
C ASP A 933 -15.73 -15.96 -45.16
N ASP A 934 -15.42 -15.53 -43.94
CA ASP A 934 -14.57 -14.38 -43.66
C ASP A 934 -13.18 -14.90 -43.25
N TYR A 935 -12.13 -14.42 -43.92
CA TYR A 935 -10.73 -14.62 -43.51
C TYR A 935 -10.30 -13.45 -42.63
N ILE A 936 -9.55 -13.69 -41.56
CA ILE A 936 -9.19 -12.66 -40.57
C ILE A 936 -7.75 -12.20 -40.81
N ALA A 937 -7.56 -10.89 -41.00
CA ALA A 937 -6.23 -10.31 -41.19
C ALA A 937 -5.34 -10.47 -39.95
N ALA A 938 -4.10 -10.93 -40.16
CA ALA A 938 -3.13 -11.17 -39.09
C ALA A 938 -2.32 -9.90 -38.78
N SER A 939 -2.60 -9.25 -37.65
CA SER A 939 -1.83 -8.08 -37.16
C SER A 939 -0.54 -8.46 -36.42
N GLU A 940 -0.42 -9.72 -35.98
CA GLU A 940 0.74 -10.30 -35.30
C GLU A 940 1.36 -11.38 -36.21
N PRO A 941 2.68 -11.61 -36.15
CA PRO A 941 3.32 -12.63 -36.97
C PRO A 941 2.83 -14.03 -36.59
N VAL A 942 2.42 -14.80 -37.58
CA VAL A 942 2.04 -16.22 -37.43
C VAL A 942 3.30 -17.07 -37.37
N VAL A 943 3.39 -17.95 -36.37
CA VAL A 943 4.51 -18.91 -36.20
C VAL A 943 4.19 -20.25 -36.85
N ASP A 944 2.93 -20.68 -36.82
CA ASP A 944 2.46 -21.88 -37.50
C ASP A 944 1.03 -21.66 -38.02
N TYR A 945 0.81 -21.94 -39.30
CA TYR A 945 -0.49 -21.80 -39.98
C TYR A 945 -1.39 -23.02 -39.76
N LEU A 946 -0.86 -24.13 -39.24
CA LEU A 946 -1.58 -25.38 -38.97
C LEU A 946 -2.29 -25.95 -40.21
N THR A 947 -1.76 -25.74 -41.42
CA THR A 947 -2.46 -25.92 -42.71
C THR A 947 -3.11 -27.31 -42.92
N GLU A 948 -2.54 -28.39 -42.38
CA GLU A 948 -3.14 -29.74 -42.37
C GLU A 948 -4.54 -29.74 -41.68
N PHE A 949 -4.67 -28.96 -40.62
CA PHE A 949 -5.86 -28.86 -39.76
C PHE A 949 -6.69 -27.59 -39.95
N SER A 950 -6.22 -26.62 -40.76
CA SER A 950 -6.87 -25.31 -40.96
C SER A 950 -7.21 -24.98 -42.41
N GLY A 951 -6.51 -25.59 -43.38
CA GLY A 951 -6.61 -25.27 -44.80
C GLY A 951 -6.04 -23.90 -45.20
N ILE A 952 -5.35 -23.18 -44.32
CA ILE A 952 -4.87 -21.80 -44.57
C ILE A 952 -3.41 -21.79 -45.06
N GLU A 953 -3.14 -21.08 -46.17
CA GLU A 953 -1.79 -20.93 -46.74
C GLU A 953 -1.12 -19.59 -46.36
N VAL A 954 0.20 -19.51 -46.59
CA VAL A 954 1.00 -18.30 -46.38
C VAL A 954 0.63 -17.25 -47.43
N GLY A 955 -0.11 -16.22 -46.99
CA GLY A 955 -0.56 -15.10 -47.81
C GLY A 955 -2.08 -14.89 -47.78
N ASP A 956 -2.86 -15.87 -47.32
CA ASP A 956 -4.32 -15.74 -47.26
C ASP A 956 -4.81 -14.74 -46.20
N LEU A 957 -3.96 -14.44 -45.19
CA LEU A 957 -4.25 -13.52 -44.09
C LEU A 957 -3.63 -12.11 -44.27
N ASP A 958 -2.97 -11.85 -45.42
CA ASP A 958 -2.30 -10.59 -45.73
C ASP A 958 -3.13 -9.75 -46.75
N PRO A 959 -3.52 -8.50 -46.42
CA PRO A 959 -4.26 -7.62 -47.34
C PRO A 959 -3.58 -7.33 -48.70
N ALA A 960 -2.27 -7.54 -48.80
CA ALA A 960 -1.52 -7.36 -50.05
C ALA A 960 -1.59 -8.57 -51.00
N SER A 961 -1.82 -9.79 -50.50
CA SER A 961 -1.72 -11.03 -51.29
C SER A 961 -2.96 -11.93 -51.26
N SER A 962 -3.82 -11.81 -50.26
CA SER A 962 -5.01 -12.66 -50.08
C SER A 962 -5.99 -12.55 -51.26
N LYS A 963 -6.51 -13.70 -51.71
CA LYS A 963 -7.54 -13.79 -52.77
C LYS A 963 -8.97 -13.81 -52.22
N HIS A 964 -9.09 -14.00 -50.90
CA HIS A 964 -10.34 -14.29 -50.19
C HIS A 964 -10.97 -13.03 -49.59
N THR A 965 -12.18 -13.14 -49.04
CA THR A 965 -12.87 -12.05 -48.32
C THR A 965 -12.18 -11.82 -46.98
N LEU A 966 -11.07 -11.07 -47.02
CA LEU A 966 -10.27 -10.72 -45.85
C LEU A 966 -10.89 -9.54 -45.10
N VAL A 967 -11.06 -9.67 -43.78
CA VAL A 967 -11.61 -8.65 -42.87
C VAL A 967 -10.77 -8.50 -41.60
N PRO A 968 -10.83 -7.35 -40.91
CA PRO A 968 -10.35 -7.23 -39.52
C PRO A 968 -11.14 -8.12 -38.55
N LEU A 969 -10.49 -8.59 -37.48
CA LEU A 969 -11.15 -9.40 -36.43
C LEU A 969 -12.42 -8.73 -35.88
N LYS A 970 -12.38 -7.41 -35.66
CA LYS A 970 -13.53 -6.62 -35.17
C LYS A 970 -14.79 -6.79 -36.04
N ILE A 971 -14.63 -6.93 -37.36
CA ILE A 971 -15.76 -7.06 -38.29
C ILE A 971 -16.36 -8.47 -38.22
N ALA A 972 -15.52 -9.51 -38.28
CA ALA A 972 -15.96 -10.89 -38.07
C ALA A 972 -16.63 -11.05 -36.69
N TYR A 973 -16.04 -10.49 -35.64
CA TYR A 973 -16.61 -10.50 -34.29
C TYR A 973 -17.94 -9.72 -34.22
N LYS A 974 -18.09 -8.54 -34.83
CA LYS A 974 -19.38 -7.82 -34.85
C LYS A 974 -20.46 -8.61 -35.60
N LYS A 975 -20.14 -9.30 -36.70
CA LYS A 975 -21.08 -10.19 -37.41
C LYS A 975 -21.57 -11.33 -36.49
N LEU A 976 -20.65 -12.07 -35.86
CA LEU A 976 -20.98 -13.16 -34.93
C LEU A 976 -21.75 -12.68 -33.69
N ARG A 977 -21.34 -11.53 -33.13
CA ARG A 977 -22.00 -10.89 -31.99
C ARG A 977 -23.43 -10.46 -32.32
N LEU A 978 -23.67 -9.95 -33.53
CA LEU A 978 -25.01 -9.59 -33.99
C LEU A 978 -25.91 -10.83 -34.14
N LEU A 979 -25.41 -11.94 -34.70
CA LEU A 979 -26.18 -13.20 -34.75
C LEU A 979 -26.53 -13.71 -33.34
N LEU A 980 -25.58 -13.61 -32.40
CA LEU A 980 -25.80 -13.95 -30.99
C LEU A 980 -26.87 -13.07 -30.34
N ASP A 981 -26.78 -11.74 -30.50
CA ASP A 981 -27.72 -10.77 -29.93
C ASP A 981 -29.10 -10.77 -30.62
N LEU A 982 -29.21 -11.26 -31.86
CA LEU A 982 -30.48 -11.57 -32.54
C LEU A 982 -31.14 -12.87 -32.02
N GLY A 983 -30.45 -13.66 -31.19
CA GLY A 983 -30.98 -14.90 -30.64
C GLY A 983 -30.84 -16.13 -31.54
N CYS A 984 -29.90 -16.13 -32.50
CA CYS A 984 -29.62 -17.30 -33.34
C CYS A 984 -29.09 -18.48 -32.51
N VAL A 985 -29.28 -19.70 -33.00
CA VAL A 985 -28.79 -20.95 -32.37
C VAL A 985 -27.69 -21.55 -33.23
N PHE A 986 -26.50 -21.73 -32.65
CA PHE A 986 -25.29 -22.16 -33.34
C PHE A 986 -25.11 -23.69 -33.27
N VAL A 987 -25.05 -24.34 -34.43
CA VAL A 987 -24.76 -25.77 -34.60
C VAL A 987 -23.31 -25.96 -35.07
N GLY A 988 -22.59 -26.93 -34.51
CA GLY A 988 -21.21 -27.23 -34.91
C GLY A 988 -20.63 -28.45 -34.20
N HIS A 989 -19.30 -28.53 -34.13
CA HIS A 989 -18.58 -29.70 -33.60
C HIS A 989 -17.31 -29.31 -32.84
N GLY A 990 -17.38 -29.26 -31.50
CA GLY A 990 -16.28 -28.83 -30.64
C GLY A 990 -16.33 -27.36 -30.23
N LEU A 991 -17.42 -26.66 -30.58
CA LEU A 991 -17.67 -25.21 -30.47
C LEU A 991 -17.20 -24.54 -29.17
N LYS A 992 -17.14 -25.27 -28.05
CA LYS A 992 -16.59 -24.77 -26.79
C LYS A 992 -15.13 -24.29 -26.92
N LYS A 993 -14.30 -24.97 -27.72
CA LYS A 993 -12.93 -24.54 -28.03
C LYS A 993 -12.95 -23.26 -28.89
N ASP A 994 -13.85 -23.24 -29.86
CA ASP A 994 -13.82 -22.27 -30.96
C ASP A 994 -14.33 -20.91 -30.49
N PHE A 995 -15.46 -20.90 -29.78
CA PHE A 995 -15.96 -19.71 -29.07
C PHE A 995 -14.95 -19.16 -28.06
N ARG A 996 -14.12 -20.02 -27.44
CA ARG A 996 -13.05 -19.59 -26.52
C ARG A 996 -11.88 -18.92 -27.25
N ILE A 997 -11.53 -19.33 -28.47
CA ILE A 997 -10.46 -18.68 -29.26
C ILE A 997 -10.98 -17.43 -30.00
N ILE A 998 -12.24 -17.42 -30.43
CA ILE A 998 -12.96 -16.21 -30.90
C ILE A 998 -13.11 -15.18 -29.76
N ASN A 999 -13.06 -15.66 -28.51
CA ASN A 999 -13.34 -14.93 -27.27
C ASN A 999 -14.75 -14.33 -27.23
N ILE A 1000 -15.76 -15.16 -27.54
CA ILE A 1000 -17.18 -14.83 -27.43
C ILE A 1000 -17.88 -15.82 -26.51
N LEU A 1001 -18.69 -15.35 -25.56
CA LEU A 1001 -19.46 -16.23 -24.67
C LEU A 1001 -20.90 -16.37 -25.15
N VAL A 1002 -21.20 -17.54 -25.69
CA VAL A 1002 -22.55 -17.95 -26.12
C VAL A 1002 -23.29 -18.61 -24.96
N PRO A 1003 -24.54 -18.21 -24.64
CA PRO A 1003 -25.40 -18.92 -23.68
C PRO A 1003 -25.62 -20.37 -24.10
N SER A 1004 -25.75 -21.29 -23.15
CA SER A 1004 -25.80 -22.74 -23.45
C SER A 1004 -27.13 -23.17 -24.09
N GLU A 1005 -28.12 -22.29 -24.03
CA GLU A 1005 -29.40 -22.33 -24.71
C GLU A 1005 -29.28 -22.04 -26.22
N GLN A 1006 -28.17 -21.42 -26.66
CA GLN A 1006 -27.88 -21.06 -28.05
C GLN A 1006 -26.74 -21.91 -28.68
N VAL A 1007 -26.26 -22.98 -28.00
CA VAL A 1007 -25.20 -23.87 -28.50
C VAL A 1007 -25.72 -25.28 -28.69
N ILE A 1008 -25.50 -25.82 -29.89
CA ILE A 1008 -25.77 -27.21 -30.27
C ILE A 1008 -24.46 -27.84 -30.76
N ASP A 1009 -23.65 -28.31 -29.82
CA ASP A 1009 -22.39 -29.00 -30.11
C ASP A 1009 -22.64 -30.50 -30.34
N THR A 1010 -22.43 -30.96 -31.57
CA THR A 1010 -22.58 -32.38 -31.95
C THR A 1010 -21.60 -33.29 -31.20
N VAL A 1011 -20.45 -32.80 -30.72
CA VAL A 1011 -19.54 -33.59 -29.87
C VAL A 1011 -20.22 -33.99 -28.58
N ASP A 1012 -20.88 -33.05 -27.90
CA ASP A 1012 -21.49 -33.29 -26.59
C ASP A 1012 -22.82 -34.06 -26.70
N ILE A 1013 -23.50 -34.00 -27.86
CA ILE A 1013 -24.63 -34.88 -28.19
C ILE A 1013 -24.17 -36.35 -28.30
N PHE A 1014 -23.09 -36.62 -29.03
CA PHE A 1014 -22.60 -37.99 -29.27
C PHE A 1014 -21.56 -38.48 -28.24
N HIS A 1015 -21.54 -37.91 -27.02
CA HIS A 1015 -20.56 -38.24 -25.98
C HIS A 1015 -21.17 -39.01 -24.78
N ILE A 1016 -20.74 -40.26 -24.60
CA ILE A 1016 -21.05 -41.05 -23.39
C ILE A 1016 -20.08 -40.66 -22.26
N LYS A 1017 -20.55 -39.87 -21.28
CA LYS A 1017 -19.76 -39.39 -20.13
C LYS A 1017 -18.93 -40.48 -19.45
N ASN A 1018 -19.51 -41.66 -19.23
CA ASN A 1018 -18.85 -42.81 -18.57
C ASN A 1018 -17.71 -43.45 -19.38
N ARG A 1019 -17.50 -43.05 -20.65
CA ARG A 1019 -16.46 -43.61 -21.54
C ARG A 1019 -15.39 -42.57 -21.95
N GLN A 1020 -15.45 -41.33 -21.42
CA GLN A 1020 -14.48 -40.21 -21.52
C GLN A 1020 -13.97 -39.79 -22.92
N ARG A 1021 -14.27 -40.51 -24.00
CA ARG A 1021 -13.81 -40.20 -25.36
C ARG A 1021 -14.86 -39.38 -26.13
N LYS A 1022 -14.53 -38.12 -26.41
CA LYS A 1022 -15.17 -37.31 -27.46
C LYS A 1022 -14.83 -37.89 -28.85
N ILE A 1023 -15.80 -37.86 -29.76
CA ILE A 1023 -15.72 -38.46 -31.11
C ILE A 1023 -15.46 -37.34 -32.12
N SER A 1024 -14.58 -37.56 -33.11
CA SER A 1024 -14.27 -36.60 -34.17
C SER A 1024 -15.30 -36.58 -35.30
N LEU A 1025 -15.49 -35.40 -35.90
CA LEU A 1025 -16.45 -35.16 -36.99
C LEU A 1025 -16.25 -36.14 -38.15
N ARG A 1026 -15.00 -36.33 -38.59
CA ARG A 1026 -14.62 -37.29 -39.65
C ARG A 1026 -15.07 -38.73 -39.39
N PHE A 1027 -15.10 -39.18 -38.13
CA PHE A 1027 -15.61 -40.51 -37.79
C PHE A 1027 -17.15 -40.56 -37.77
N LEU A 1028 -17.79 -39.51 -37.27
CA LEU A 1028 -19.26 -39.40 -37.30
C LEU A 1028 -19.80 -39.27 -38.73
N ALA A 1029 -19.15 -38.50 -39.61
CA ALA A 1029 -19.50 -38.36 -41.02
C ALA A 1029 -19.37 -39.69 -41.78
N TRP A 1030 -18.26 -40.41 -41.56
CA TRP A 1030 -18.03 -41.73 -42.14
C TRP A 1030 -19.06 -42.77 -41.67
N TYR A 1031 -19.48 -42.74 -40.39
CA TYR A 1031 -20.43 -43.71 -39.85
C TYR A 1031 -21.92 -43.36 -40.10
N LEU A 1032 -22.30 -42.08 -40.06
CA LEU A 1032 -23.71 -41.64 -40.09
C LEU A 1032 -24.17 -41.10 -41.45
N LEU A 1033 -23.24 -40.61 -42.28
CA LEU A 1033 -23.54 -40.01 -43.59
C LEU A 1033 -22.93 -40.81 -44.76
N ASN A 1034 -22.08 -41.81 -44.48
CA ASN A 1034 -21.27 -42.53 -45.47
C ASN A 1034 -20.43 -41.59 -46.36
N GLN A 1035 -19.82 -40.58 -45.74
CA GLN A 1035 -19.01 -39.56 -46.40
C GLN A 1035 -17.57 -39.55 -45.87
N ASN A 1036 -16.60 -39.33 -46.75
CA ASN A 1036 -15.21 -39.04 -46.38
C ASN A 1036 -15.02 -37.53 -46.49
N ILE A 1037 -14.92 -36.85 -45.35
CA ILE A 1037 -14.53 -35.43 -45.24
C ILE A 1037 -13.05 -35.31 -44.85
N GLN A 1038 -12.48 -34.10 -44.95
CA GLN A 1038 -11.11 -33.78 -44.49
C GLN A 1038 -10.06 -34.74 -45.08
N THR A 1039 -10.03 -34.91 -46.42
CA THR A 1039 -9.13 -35.90 -47.07
C THR A 1039 -7.67 -35.47 -47.10
N ASP A 1040 -7.42 -34.22 -47.53
CA ASP A 1040 -6.08 -33.67 -47.76
C ASP A 1040 -5.82 -32.41 -46.90
N THR A 1041 -6.81 -31.51 -46.81
CA THR A 1041 -6.88 -30.38 -45.88
C THR A 1041 -8.28 -30.27 -45.28
N HIS A 1042 -8.42 -29.47 -44.23
CA HIS A 1042 -9.73 -29.05 -43.72
C HIS A 1042 -10.38 -27.96 -44.59
N ASP A 1043 -11.72 -27.88 -44.56
CA ASP A 1043 -12.49 -26.72 -45.05
C ASP A 1043 -13.69 -26.46 -44.14
N SER A 1044 -13.68 -25.30 -43.47
CA SER A 1044 -14.72 -24.86 -42.53
C SER A 1044 -16.15 -24.87 -43.13
N ILE A 1045 -16.31 -24.73 -44.46
CA ILE A 1045 -17.62 -24.86 -45.14
C ILE A 1045 -18.08 -26.33 -45.26
N GLU A 1046 -17.17 -27.29 -45.45
CA GLU A 1046 -17.46 -28.72 -45.40
C GLU A 1046 -17.83 -29.14 -43.97
N ASP A 1047 -17.05 -28.72 -42.98
CA ASP A 1047 -17.19 -29.18 -41.61
C ASP A 1047 -18.47 -28.64 -40.92
N ALA A 1048 -18.80 -27.36 -41.08
CA ALA A 1048 -20.06 -26.80 -40.57
C ALA A 1048 -21.30 -27.44 -41.25
N ARG A 1049 -21.24 -27.69 -42.55
CA ARG A 1049 -22.29 -28.42 -43.31
C ARG A 1049 -22.47 -29.85 -42.80
N THR A 1050 -21.37 -30.51 -42.50
CA THR A 1050 -21.35 -31.89 -42.00
C THR A 1050 -21.89 -31.96 -40.56
N ALA A 1051 -21.51 -31.03 -39.69
CA ALA A 1051 -22.06 -30.91 -38.34
C ALA A 1051 -23.58 -30.66 -38.35
N LEU A 1052 -24.07 -29.77 -39.21
CA LEU A 1052 -25.51 -29.55 -39.41
C LEU A 1052 -26.24 -30.82 -39.88
N SER A 1053 -25.63 -31.56 -40.82
CA SER A 1053 -26.18 -32.82 -41.34
C SER A 1053 -26.24 -33.92 -40.26
N ILE A 1054 -25.21 -34.00 -39.42
CA ILE A 1054 -25.17 -34.90 -38.25
C ILE A 1054 -26.22 -34.50 -37.20
N TYR A 1055 -26.43 -33.20 -36.94
CA TYR A 1055 -27.48 -32.74 -36.05
C TYR A 1055 -28.89 -33.09 -36.57
N LYS A 1056 -29.14 -32.97 -37.88
CA LYS A 1056 -30.39 -33.43 -38.49
C LYS A 1056 -30.57 -34.95 -38.41
N LYS A 1057 -29.49 -35.73 -38.53
CA LYS A 1057 -29.53 -37.17 -38.25
C LYS A 1057 -29.83 -37.50 -36.78
N TYR A 1058 -29.28 -36.75 -35.83
CA TYR A 1058 -29.67 -36.86 -34.42
C TYR A 1058 -31.16 -36.60 -34.21
N LEU A 1059 -31.71 -35.53 -34.79
CA LEU A 1059 -33.16 -35.23 -34.71
C LEU A 1059 -34.01 -36.36 -35.32
N GLN A 1060 -33.58 -36.96 -36.44
CA GLN A 1060 -34.22 -38.14 -37.01
C GLN A 1060 -34.19 -39.33 -36.01
N PHE A 1061 -33.02 -39.73 -35.51
CA PHE A 1061 -32.94 -40.89 -34.59
C PHE A 1061 -33.69 -40.67 -33.27
N LYS A 1062 -33.85 -39.41 -32.84
CA LYS A 1062 -34.60 -39.01 -31.66
C LYS A 1062 -36.12 -39.11 -31.87
N SER A 1063 -36.64 -38.68 -33.02
CA SER A 1063 -38.07 -38.86 -33.35
C SER A 1063 -38.42 -40.33 -33.62
N GLU A 1064 -37.46 -41.12 -34.08
CA GLU A 1064 -37.57 -42.56 -34.29
C GLU A 1064 -37.35 -43.40 -33.01
N GLY A 1065 -36.98 -42.79 -31.88
CA GLY A 1065 -36.71 -43.51 -30.61
C GLY A 1065 -35.53 -44.48 -30.65
N ARG A 1066 -34.57 -44.28 -31.57
CA ARG A 1066 -33.42 -45.19 -31.81
C ARG A 1066 -32.06 -44.62 -31.40
N PHE A 1067 -31.99 -43.39 -30.93
CA PHE A 1067 -30.73 -42.67 -30.70
C PHE A 1067 -29.75 -43.39 -29.76
N GLU A 1068 -30.23 -43.86 -28.61
CA GLU A 1068 -29.39 -44.48 -27.56
C GLU A 1068 -28.69 -45.75 -28.09
N LYS A 1069 -29.39 -46.56 -28.89
CA LYS A 1069 -28.83 -47.75 -29.53
C LYS A 1069 -27.78 -47.37 -30.58
N VAL A 1070 -28.09 -46.42 -31.47
CA VAL A 1070 -27.14 -45.93 -32.48
C VAL A 1070 -25.88 -45.36 -31.82
N LEU A 1071 -26.02 -44.69 -30.68
CA LEU A 1071 -24.89 -44.18 -29.90
C LEU A 1071 -24.03 -45.31 -29.32
N GLU A 1072 -24.61 -46.40 -28.79
CA GLU A 1072 -23.83 -47.56 -28.38
C GLU A 1072 -23.11 -48.23 -29.56
N ASP A 1073 -23.79 -48.40 -30.70
CA ASP A 1073 -23.23 -49.00 -31.91
C ASP A 1073 -22.03 -48.19 -32.46
N ILE A 1074 -22.10 -46.85 -32.43
CA ILE A 1074 -20.97 -45.95 -32.73
C ILE A 1074 -19.75 -46.25 -31.83
N TYR A 1075 -19.96 -46.43 -30.52
CA TYR A 1075 -18.88 -46.78 -29.58
C TYR A 1075 -18.39 -48.24 -29.72
N ASN A 1076 -19.13 -49.11 -30.39
CA ASN A 1076 -18.74 -50.49 -30.68
C ASN A 1076 -17.86 -50.56 -31.94
N GLU A 1077 -18.35 -50.02 -33.06
CA GLU A 1077 -17.59 -49.96 -34.32
C GLU A 1077 -16.39 -49.00 -34.20
N GLY A 1078 -16.50 -47.92 -33.42
CA GLY A 1078 -15.37 -47.05 -33.07
C GLY A 1078 -14.23 -47.77 -32.35
N ARG A 1079 -14.54 -48.76 -31.49
CA ARG A 1079 -13.50 -49.61 -30.87
C ARG A 1079 -12.88 -50.59 -31.87
N LYS A 1080 -13.71 -51.20 -32.72
CA LYS A 1080 -13.30 -52.16 -33.77
C LYS A 1080 -12.36 -51.56 -34.82
N TYR A 1081 -12.64 -50.33 -35.29
CA TYR A 1081 -11.78 -49.59 -36.23
C TYR A 1081 -10.78 -48.65 -35.54
N ASN A 1082 -10.58 -48.78 -34.22
CA ASN A 1082 -9.69 -47.93 -33.42
C ASN A 1082 -9.87 -46.40 -33.69
N TRP A 1083 -11.11 -45.99 -33.92
CA TRP A 1083 -11.54 -44.61 -34.21
C TRP A 1083 -10.87 -43.95 -35.43
N LYS A 1084 -10.37 -44.75 -36.38
CA LYS A 1084 -9.81 -44.26 -37.65
C LYS A 1084 -10.68 -44.75 -38.81
N PRO A 1085 -11.43 -43.87 -39.50
CA PRO A 1085 -12.25 -44.29 -40.63
C PRO A 1085 -11.38 -44.71 -41.82
N THR A 1086 -11.75 -45.82 -42.46
CA THR A 1086 -11.09 -46.31 -43.69
C THR A 1086 -11.74 -45.67 -44.93
N PRO A 1087 -11.02 -44.86 -45.73
CA PRO A 1087 -11.63 -44.17 -46.86
C PRO A 1087 -12.30 -45.12 -47.86
N GLY A 1088 -13.58 -44.85 -48.16
CA GLY A 1088 -14.35 -45.57 -49.18
C GLY A 1088 -14.89 -46.95 -48.77
N VAL A 1089 -14.61 -47.43 -47.56
CA VAL A 1089 -15.27 -48.61 -46.97
C VAL A 1089 -16.16 -48.14 -45.83
N PHE A 1090 -17.47 -48.31 -45.96
CA PHE A 1090 -18.48 -47.81 -45.02
C PHE A 1090 -19.24 -48.96 -44.31
N PRO A 1091 -19.70 -48.78 -43.07
CA PRO A 1091 -20.42 -49.81 -42.32
C PRO A 1091 -21.87 -49.98 -42.80
N THR A 1092 -22.21 -51.17 -43.29
CA THR A 1092 -23.50 -51.47 -43.96
C THR A 1092 -24.69 -51.75 -43.02
N SER A 1093 -24.66 -51.26 -41.78
CA SER A 1093 -25.58 -51.71 -40.71
C SER A 1093 -26.86 -50.88 -40.51
N CYS A 1094 -27.04 -49.76 -41.22
CA CYS A 1094 -28.05 -48.74 -40.85
C CYS A 1094 -29.16 -48.46 -41.90
N VAL A 1095 -29.24 -49.24 -42.98
CA VAL A 1095 -30.32 -49.16 -44.00
C VAL A 1095 -30.73 -50.59 -44.40
N GLU A 1096 -32.01 -50.77 -44.75
CA GLU A 1096 -32.66 -52.05 -45.15
C GLU A 1096 -32.98 -53.08 -44.05
N SER A 1097 -33.92 -52.75 -43.17
CA SER A 1097 -34.84 -53.76 -42.63
C SER A 1097 -36.20 -53.14 -42.22
N HIS A 1098 -37.22 -53.23 -43.10
CA HIS A 1098 -38.66 -53.38 -42.78
C HIS A 1098 -39.52 -53.19 -44.04
N LEU A 1099 -39.52 -54.19 -44.93
CA LEU A 1099 -40.51 -54.32 -46.01
C LEU A 1099 -40.68 -55.81 -46.39
N ASN A 1100 -41.27 -56.60 -45.48
CA ASN A 1100 -42.00 -57.86 -45.72
C ASN A 1100 -42.13 -58.70 -44.43
N SER A 1101 -43.31 -58.69 -43.79
CA SER A 1101 -43.84 -59.81 -42.98
C SER A 1101 -45.28 -59.53 -42.52
N TYR A 1102 -46.26 -59.89 -43.34
CA TYR A 1102 -47.63 -60.18 -42.88
C TYR A 1102 -47.68 -61.61 -42.35
N SER A 1103 -48.59 -61.91 -41.41
CA SER A 1103 -48.92 -63.24 -40.86
C SER A 1103 -47.79 -63.96 -40.08
N THR A 1104 -48.05 -64.82 -39.08
CA THR A 1104 -49.32 -65.40 -38.57
C THR A 1104 -49.32 -65.54 -37.02
N LEU A 1105 -50.38 -66.13 -36.45
CA LEU A 1105 -50.66 -66.29 -35.01
C LEU A 1105 -49.91 -67.46 -34.32
N PRO A 1106 -49.94 -67.59 -32.97
CA PRO A 1106 -49.03 -68.44 -32.18
C PRO A 1106 -49.68 -69.63 -31.43
N GLU A 1107 -48.85 -70.60 -31.03
CA GLU A 1107 -49.03 -71.64 -29.97
C GLU A 1107 -47.64 -71.87 -29.32
N THR A 1108 -47.34 -72.02 -28.01
CA THR A 1108 -47.98 -72.45 -26.74
C THR A 1108 -47.80 -73.93 -26.32
N SER A 1109 -46.68 -74.23 -25.66
CA SER A 1109 -46.47 -75.21 -24.55
C SER A 1109 -44.97 -75.21 -24.21
N GLU A 1110 -44.47 -75.04 -22.98
CA GLU A 1110 -44.73 -75.63 -21.65
C GLU A 1110 -43.95 -76.93 -21.33
N THR A 1111 -43.06 -76.79 -20.32
CA THR A 1111 -42.76 -77.72 -19.20
C THR A 1111 -42.24 -79.16 -19.48
N THR A 1112 -41.45 -79.83 -18.62
CA THR A 1112 -40.60 -79.51 -17.43
C THR A 1112 -39.62 -80.67 -17.18
N ASN A 1113 -38.47 -80.44 -16.51
CA ASN A 1113 -38.10 -81.11 -15.25
C ASN A 1113 -36.62 -80.94 -14.82
N THR A 1114 -36.45 -80.95 -13.49
CA THR A 1114 -35.24 -80.93 -12.63
C THR A 1114 -34.48 -82.28 -12.67
N THR A 1115 -33.28 -82.50 -12.08
CA THR A 1115 -32.76 -82.11 -10.74
C THR A 1115 -31.21 -82.03 -10.60
N GLU A 1116 -30.78 -81.13 -9.71
CA GLU A 1116 -29.70 -81.19 -8.68
C GLU A 1116 -28.37 -81.94 -8.90
N ILE A 1117 -27.23 -81.28 -8.61
CA ILE A 1117 -26.38 -81.47 -7.39
C ILE A 1117 -25.21 -80.43 -7.38
N LEU A 1118 -24.62 -80.14 -6.20
CA LEU A 1118 -23.56 -79.14 -5.89
C LEU A 1118 -22.42 -79.81 -5.07
N PRO A 1119 -21.34 -79.10 -4.66
CA PRO A 1119 -20.43 -78.13 -5.31
C PRO A 1119 -19.01 -78.82 -5.36
N PRO A 1120 -17.82 -78.27 -4.97
CA PRO A 1120 -17.24 -76.91 -4.91
C PRO A 1120 -16.06 -76.76 -5.95
N SER A 1121 -14.95 -76.02 -5.88
CA SER A 1121 -14.19 -75.34 -4.80
C SER A 1121 -13.32 -74.14 -5.23
N THR A 1122 -12.89 -73.41 -4.20
CA THR A 1122 -11.85 -72.37 -3.99
C THR A 1122 -10.40 -72.86 -4.17
N SER A 1123 -9.30 -72.06 -4.20
CA SER A 1123 -9.03 -70.60 -4.41
C SER A 1123 -7.49 -70.33 -4.39
N GLU A 1124 -7.06 -69.08 -4.13
CA GLU A 1124 -5.67 -68.59 -3.86
C GLU A 1124 -4.78 -68.39 -5.13
N ILE A 1125 -4.18 -67.23 -5.46
CA ILE A 1125 -3.60 -66.03 -4.77
C ILE A 1125 -2.13 -66.23 -4.34
N ILE A 1126 -1.21 -65.38 -4.85
CA ILE A 1126 -0.23 -64.55 -4.08
C ILE A 1126 0.72 -63.74 -5.01
N GLU A 1127 0.83 -62.46 -4.66
CA GLU A 1127 1.78 -61.36 -4.91
C GLU A 1127 3.20 -61.62 -5.48
N ASN A 1128 3.72 -60.68 -6.30
CA ASN A 1128 4.63 -59.58 -5.90
C ASN A 1128 5.04 -58.71 -7.13
N GLN A 1129 4.75 -57.40 -7.16
CA GLN A 1129 5.51 -56.24 -6.63
C GLN A 1129 6.71 -55.74 -7.48
N ASN A 1130 6.68 -54.43 -7.76
CA ASN A 1130 7.72 -53.57 -8.36
C ASN A 1130 8.04 -53.85 -9.86
N PHE A 1131 8.04 -52.87 -10.77
CA PHE A 1131 7.93 -51.40 -10.65
C PHE A 1131 6.81 -50.84 -11.55
#